data_AF-A0A158QEW1-F1
#
_entry.id   AF-A0A158QEW1-F1
#
_cell.length_a   1.000
_cell.length_b   1.000
_cell.length_c   1.000
_cell.angle_alpha   90.00
_cell.angle_beta   90.00
_cell.angle_gamma   90.00
#
_symmetry.space_group_name_H-M   'P 1'
#
loop_
_entity.id
_entity.type
_entity.pdbx_description
1 polymer ?
#
loop_
_entity_poly.entity_id
_entity_poly.type
_entity_poly.pdbx_seq_one_letter_code
_entity_poly.pdbx_strand_id
1 'polypeptide(L)'
;MSWIIATREPPTQFTVDRIMDENDFLLDIINKKLTSGDFEEAVSYQKILQRNLTFLIELRARMSKMNEGYLCPECFLNLDSETALLAHFEKKHLENLEKTTVNHVTEYYKDLIIGSTNSNNSPKSLRLKNVLDLLLDGNLTHENIPEIGLTPKLQAFLKNQSEKELLISQLSAELESAKQNKIEGEAESLIAELKVEIESYKHVIKVNSSETESVDNSDVLVEINFLRTQLNDLKAENNDLKEKSKNQESLEQLVMELEKEIGSLKDQLEEKKALVNQNEKLKSWDESSQNEIQSLKLNIENSNTIIEQFKIENADLKKKIDTLKLFDESSLKEIELSKSSLEDSNEIAGELKVEIANLAKEIDVLKSVEESTQKELESLRSSLEKSNATISELNTENVDLTRKIQDMKHTEKAFKSELESLKLSFENSNTTVDKLKMENSDLINQTLNNEVKKCLSNFEVKSKECYQLTEQIESLNATITQLIEKVQDTETRLTSSLESEKALKTKLIEIEGILITQRSTLETHEDTVAELEAKLASALAENQTLVDQIIEGQNKSEQLESVLQTTHQEMDGFQRIVLDLGRQNQALQIQLERWTNRQWVSDDSAVTCTSCNKEFTISIRKHHCRHCGKVFCNACSSKKTATTASKDPQRVCDACFTELTGSR
;
A
#
# COMPACT_ATOMS: atom_id res chain seq x y z
N MET A 1 37.37 12.20 -27.05
CA MET A 1 36.68 13.19 -27.91
C MET A 1 37.25 13.22 -29.33
N SER A 2 38.43 13.80 -29.60
CA SER A 2 38.88 14.12 -30.98
C SER A 2 39.01 12.96 -31.97
N TRP A 3 39.16 11.70 -31.51
CA TRP A 3 39.31 10.52 -32.38
C TRP A 3 38.01 10.14 -33.10
N ILE A 4 36.88 10.09 -32.38
CA ILE A 4 35.57 9.61 -32.88
C ILE A 4 34.99 10.55 -33.96
N ILE A 5 35.33 11.84 -33.90
CA ILE A 5 34.93 12.84 -34.92
C ILE A 5 35.63 12.57 -36.27
N ALA A 6 36.79 11.90 -36.27
CA ALA A 6 37.59 11.68 -37.46
C ALA A 6 37.31 10.33 -38.17
N THR A 7 37.04 9.25 -37.43
CA THR A 7 36.95 7.89 -38.01
C THR A 7 35.58 7.55 -38.59
N ARG A 8 34.49 8.15 -38.10
CA ARG A 8 33.08 7.75 -38.36
C ARG A 8 32.69 6.33 -37.89
N GLU A 9 33.61 5.58 -37.31
CA GLU A 9 33.33 4.26 -36.73
C GLU A 9 32.60 4.40 -35.39
N PRO A 10 31.68 3.47 -35.03
CA PRO A 10 31.15 3.41 -33.68
C PRO A 10 32.27 3.12 -32.66
N PRO A 11 32.27 3.77 -31.49
CA PRO A 11 33.24 3.49 -30.44
C PRO A 11 33.01 2.08 -29.88
N THR A 12 34.10 1.40 -29.54
CA THR A 12 34.06 0.07 -28.94
C THR A 12 33.38 0.08 -27.57
N GLN A 13 32.82 -1.06 -27.13
CA GLN A 13 32.21 -1.22 -25.81
C GLN A 13 33.13 -0.70 -24.68
N PHE A 14 34.40 -1.10 -24.69
CA PHE A 14 35.46 -0.59 -23.79
C PHE A 14 35.58 0.95 -23.75
N THR A 15 35.30 1.65 -24.85
CA THR A 15 35.30 3.12 -24.90
C THR A 15 34.05 3.71 -24.24
N VAL A 16 32.91 3.02 -24.33
CA VAL A 16 31.66 3.39 -23.65
C VAL A 16 31.76 3.11 -22.15
N ASP A 17 32.18 1.89 -21.76
CA ASP A 17 32.38 1.47 -20.36
C ASP A 17 33.26 2.46 -19.61
N ARG A 18 34.40 2.84 -20.21
CA ARG A 18 35.33 3.80 -19.62
C ARG A 18 34.71 5.20 -19.43
N ILE A 19 33.83 5.65 -20.33
CA ILE A 19 33.11 6.93 -20.15
C ILE A 19 32.09 6.80 -18.99
N MET A 20 31.50 5.63 -18.78
CA MET A 20 30.63 5.37 -17.63
C MET A 20 31.42 5.34 -16.31
N ASP A 21 32.60 4.70 -16.27
CA ASP A 21 33.52 4.75 -15.12
C ASP A 21 33.95 6.20 -14.78
N GLU A 22 34.28 7.00 -15.80
CA GLU A 22 34.61 8.42 -15.63
C GLU A 22 33.41 9.24 -15.09
N ASN A 23 32.17 8.87 -15.45
CA ASN A 23 30.95 9.52 -14.96
C ASN A 23 30.61 9.14 -13.51
N ASP A 24 30.75 7.86 -13.13
CA ASP A 24 30.58 7.38 -11.76
C ASP A 24 31.57 8.07 -10.80
N PHE A 25 32.82 8.22 -11.23
CA PHE A 25 33.84 8.94 -10.46
C PHE A 25 33.52 10.43 -10.29
N LEU A 26 32.98 11.09 -11.33
CA LEU A 26 32.49 12.48 -11.24
C LEU A 26 31.31 12.60 -10.26
N LEU A 27 30.37 11.66 -10.27
CA LEU A 27 29.23 11.64 -9.33
C LEU A 27 29.67 11.52 -7.87
N ASP A 28 30.63 10.64 -7.55
CA ASP A 28 31.16 10.54 -6.18
C ASP A 28 31.92 11.81 -5.75
N ILE A 29 32.65 12.46 -6.66
CA ILE A 29 33.30 13.76 -6.39
C ILE A 29 32.25 14.85 -6.12
N ILE A 30 31.21 14.97 -6.95
CA ILE A 30 30.14 15.97 -6.78
C ILE A 30 29.45 15.78 -5.43
N ASN A 31 29.04 14.54 -5.10
CA ASN A 31 28.41 14.23 -3.81
C ASN A 31 29.33 14.60 -2.63
N LYS A 32 30.62 14.24 -2.71
CA LYS A 32 31.60 14.55 -1.67
C LYS A 32 31.78 16.06 -1.47
N LYS A 33 31.87 16.83 -2.56
CA LYS A 33 31.99 18.30 -2.53
C LYS A 33 30.74 18.99 -1.97
N LEU A 34 29.55 18.50 -2.32
CA LEU A 34 28.30 18.94 -1.70
C LEU A 34 28.29 18.67 -0.18
N THR A 35 28.73 17.49 0.27
CA THR A 35 28.81 17.19 1.71
C THR A 35 29.87 18.00 2.48
N SER A 36 30.88 18.54 1.80
CA SER A 36 31.86 19.47 2.40
C SER A 36 31.48 20.95 2.28
N GLY A 37 30.30 21.28 1.74
CA GLY A 37 29.85 22.66 1.54
C GLY A 37 30.58 23.43 0.43
N ASP A 38 31.27 22.71 -0.46
CA ASP A 38 32.09 23.28 -1.54
C ASP A 38 31.30 23.26 -2.86
N PHE A 39 30.32 24.15 -2.93
CA PHE A 39 29.31 24.18 -4.00
C PHE A 39 29.86 24.65 -5.35
N GLU A 40 30.90 25.48 -5.36
CA GLU A 40 31.48 26.03 -6.60
C GLU A 40 32.27 24.97 -7.37
N GLU A 41 33.08 24.15 -6.68
CA GLU A 41 33.79 23.03 -7.32
C GLU A 41 32.81 21.91 -7.72
N ALA A 42 31.76 21.66 -6.92
CA ALA A 42 30.69 20.70 -7.27
C ALA A 42 29.99 21.06 -8.60
N VAL A 43 29.64 22.34 -8.82
CA VAL A 43 29.05 22.83 -10.08
C VAL A 43 30.03 22.72 -11.25
N SER A 44 31.34 22.82 -11.02
CA SER A 44 32.37 22.60 -12.05
C SER A 44 32.36 21.15 -12.55
N TYR A 45 32.38 20.17 -11.63
CA TYR A 45 32.31 18.75 -11.99
C TYR A 45 30.96 18.36 -12.60
N GLN A 46 29.84 18.94 -12.14
CA GLN A 46 28.51 18.73 -12.72
C GLN A 46 28.48 19.06 -14.23
N LYS A 47 29.14 20.15 -14.65
CA LYS A 47 29.22 20.55 -16.07
C LYS A 47 30.05 19.57 -16.92
N ILE A 48 31.04 18.90 -16.33
CA ILE A 48 31.82 17.85 -17.02
C ILE A 48 30.95 16.61 -17.22
N LEU A 49 30.26 16.16 -16.16
CA LEU A 49 29.33 15.02 -16.19
C LEU A 49 28.20 15.24 -17.21
N GLN A 50 27.57 16.42 -17.19
CA GLN A 50 26.50 16.78 -18.13
C GLN A 50 26.97 16.66 -19.58
N ARG A 51 28.16 17.16 -19.91
CA ARG A 51 28.74 17.08 -21.26
C ARG A 51 29.03 15.64 -21.70
N ASN A 52 29.46 14.77 -20.78
CA ASN A 52 29.67 13.35 -21.08
C ASN A 52 28.34 12.63 -21.35
N LEU A 53 27.29 12.94 -20.59
CA LEU A 53 25.95 12.38 -20.80
C LEU A 53 25.34 12.83 -22.15
N THR A 54 25.43 14.12 -22.51
CA THR A 54 25.01 14.61 -23.83
C THR A 54 25.70 13.87 -24.98
N PHE A 55 27.00 13.60 -24.85
CA PHE A 55 27.75 12.85 -25.87
C PHE A 55 27.25 11.40 -26.04
N LEU A 56 26.91 10.71 -24.95
CA LEU A 56 26.34 9.35 -25.00
C LEU A 56 24.93 9.33 -25.63
N ILE A 57 24.12 10.37 -25.40
CA ILE A 57 22.81 10.54 -26.03
C ILE A 57 22.95 10.77 -27.54
N GLU A 58 23.84 11.67 -27.97
CA GLU A 58 24.17 11.84 -29.41
C GLU A 58 24.67 10.55 -30.05
N LEU A 59 25.46 9.76 -29.33
CA LEU A 59 25.99 8.50 -29.82
C LEU A 59 24.88 7.47 -30.03
N ARG A 60 23.99 7.29 -29.03
CA ARG A 60 22.80 6.42 -29.12
C ARG A 60 21.93 6.78 -30.33
N ALA A 61 21.71 8.07 -30.56
CA ALA A 61 20.94 8.59 -31.70
C ALA A 61 21.64 8.44 -33.08
N ARG A 62 22.95 8.16 -33.11
CA ARG A 62 23.69 7.79 -34.33
C ARG A 62 23.71 6.28 -34.56
N MET A 63 23.88 5.48 -33.49
CA MET A 63 23.88 4.01 -33.62
C MET A 63 22.52 3.45 -34.05
N SER A 64 21.41 4.06 -33.63
CA SER A 64 20.06 3.69 -34.09
C SER A 64 19.79 3.90 -35.59
N LYS A 65 20.75 4.46 -36.34
CA LYS A 65 20.69 4.63 -37.81
C LYS A 65 21.62 3.69 -38.58
N MET A 66 22.38 2.83 -37.90
CA MET A 66 23.31 1.86 -38.53
C MET A 66 22.72 0.44 -38.49
N ASN A 67 21.65 0.23 -39.27
CA ASN A 67 21.05 -1.09 -39.47
C ASN A 67 21.84 -1.89 -40.51
N GLU A 68 22.83 -2.67 -40.07
CA GLU A 68 23.26 -3.90 -40.75
C GLU A 68 24.14 -4.76 -39.81
N GLY A 69 23.72 -6.01 -39.55
CA GLY A 69 24.57 -7.06 -38.95
C GLY A 69 24.49 -7.34 -37.44
N TYR A 70 23.84 -6.52 -36.62
CA TYR A 70 23.77 -6.72 -35.16
C TYR A 70 22.33 -6.66 -34.60
N LEU A 71 22.17 -7.18 -33.37
CA LEU A 71 20.88 -7.56 -32.75
C LEU A 71 19.79 -6.47 -32.83
N CYS A 72 18.54 -6.90 -33.07
CA CYS A 72 17.40 -5.99 -33.10
C CYS A 72 17.07 -5.43 -31.69
N PRO A 73 16.34 -4.30 -31.59
CA PRO A 73 16.04 -3.67 -30.29
C PRO A 73 15.33 -4.59 -29.30
N GLU A 74 14.43 -5.46 -29.77
CA GLU A 74 13.71 -6.42 -28.91
C GLU A 74 14.64 -7.47 -28.27
N CYS A 75 15.73 -7.87 -28.96
CA CYS A 75 16.76 -8.75 -28.38
C CYS A 75 17.64 -8.01 -27.36
N PHE A 76 17.92 -6.72 -27.59
CA PHE A 76 18.77 -5.93 -26.67
C PHE A 76 18.04 -5.58 -25.36
N LEU A 77 16.70 -5.53 -25.36
CA LEU A 77 15.88 -5.23 -24.20
C LEU A 77 15.51 -6.45 -23.34
N ASN A 78 15.68 -7.69 -23.84
CA ASN A 78 15.29 -8.93 -23.14
C ASN A 78 16.48 -9.71 -22.55
N LEU A 79 17.54 -9.01 -22.13
CA LEU A 79 18.74 -9.64 -21.54
C LEU A 79 18.47 -10.29 -20.16
N ASP A 80 17.37 -9.92 -19.50
CA ASP A 80 16.99 -10.37 -18.15
C ASP A 80 16.56 -11.85 -18.08
N SER A 81 16.41 -12.55 -19.22
CA SER A 81 16.01 -13.97 -19.25
C SER A 81 16.55 -14.73 -20.48
N GLU A 82 17.43 -15.70 -20.24
CA GLU A 82 18.01 -16.58 -21.27
C GLU A 82 16.93 -17.31 -22.09
N THR A 83 15.87 -17.79 -21.44
CA THR A 83 14.76 -18.49 -22.11
C THR A 83 13.87 -17.56 -22.93
N ALA A 84 13.69 -16.31 -22.52
CA ALA A 84 12.95 -15.32 -23.31
C ALA A 84 13.75 -14.86 -24.54
N LEU A 85 15.07 -14.63 -24.36
CA LEU A 85 15.98 -14.25 -25.42
C LEU A 85 16.10 -15.36 -26.48
N LEU A 86 16.27 -16.61 -26.05
CA LEU A 86 16.27 -17.78 -26.93
C LEU A 86 14.96 -17.91 -27.70
N ALA A 87 13.80 -17.87 -27.02
CA ALA A 87 12.50 -17.99 -27.67
C ALA A 87 12.22 -16.86 -28.68
N HIS A 88 12.73 -15.64 -28.45
CA HIS A 88 12.65 -14.55 -29.42
C HIS A 88 13.57 -14.81 -30.63
N PHE A 89 14.83 -15.19 -30.37
CA PHE A 89 15.84 -15.41 -31.40
C PHE A 89 15.47 -16.60 -32.31
N GLU A 90 14.98 -17.69 -31.73
CA GLU A 90 14.43 -18.84 -32.46
C GLU A 90 13.24 -18.46 -33.33
N LYS A 91 12.38 -17.53 -32.87
CA LYS A 91 11.16 -17.09 -33.56
C LYS A 91 11.38 -16.03 -34.65
N LYS A 92 12.44 -15.22 -34.59
CA LYS A 92 12.67 -14.10 -35.55
C LYS A 92 14.00 -14.14 -36.30
N HIS A 93 14.99 -14.92 -35.89
CA HIS A 93 16.35 -14.86 -36.46
C HIS A 93 16.91 -16.21 -36.93
N LEU A 94 16.26 -17.33 -36.57
CA LEU A 94 16.76 -18.68 -36.87
C LEU A 94 16.71 -19.08 -38.35
N GLU A 95 15.82 -18.49 -39.15
CA GLU A 95 15.62 -18.87 -40.56
C GLU A 95 16.78 -18.44 -41.50
N ASN A 96 17.68 -17.55 -41.06
CA ASN A 96 18.69 -16.92 -41.92
C ASN A 96 20.15 -17.02 -41.40
N LEU A 97 20.43 -17.88 -40.41
CA LEU A 97 21.78 -18.00 -39.83
C LEU A 97 22.39 -19.38 -40.01
N GLU A 98 23.59 -19.43 -40.60
CA GLU A 98 24.38 -20.65 -40.69
C GLU A 98 24.78 -21.17 -39.30
N LYS A 99 24.78 -22.50 -39.16
CA LYS A 99 25.01 -23.23 -37.89
C LYS A 99 26.36 -22.95 -37.23
N THR A 100 27.31 -22.38 -37.96
CA THR A 100 28.63 -21.94 -37.50
C THR A 100 28.58 -20.63 -36.71
N THR A 101 27.68 -19.71 -37.04
CA THR A 101 27.54 -18.40 -36.37
C THR A 101 26.91 -18.56 -34.98
N VAL A 102 25.91 -19.43 -34.86
CA VAL A 102 25.22 -19.73 -33.59
C VAL A 102 26.22 -20.16 -32.51
N ASN A 103 27.16 -21.05 -32.82
CA ASN A 103 28.15 -21.54 -31.85
C ASN A 103 29.07 -20.42 -31.33
N HIS A 104 29.54 -19.51 -32.18
CA HIS A 104 30.36 -18.37 -31.74
C HIS A 104 29.57 -17.42 -30.84
N VAL A 105 28.28 -17.18 -31.13
CA VAL A 105 27.41 -16.38 -30.26
C VAL A 105 27.22 -17.08 -28.90
N THR A 106 26.97 -18.40 -28.89
CA THR A 106 26.83 -19.17 -27.64
C THR A 106 28.11 -19.24 -26.80
N GLU A 107 29.31 -19.20 -27.41
CA GLU A 107 30.56 -19.01 -26.65
C GLU A 107 30.71 -17.58 -26.13
N TYR A 108 30.42 -16.56 -26.94
CA TYR A 108 30.57 -15.15 -26.56
C TYR A 108 29.67 -14.73 -25.38
N TYR A 109 28.47 -15.30 -25.27
CA TYR A 109 27.52 -14.97 -24.19
C TYR A 109 27.66 -15.84 -22.92
N LYS A 110 28.48 -16.91 -22.93
CA LYS A 110 28.70 -17.73 -21.71
C LYS A 110 29.36 -16.95 -20.58
N ASP A 111 30.32 -16.09 -20.92
CA ASP A 111 31.04 -15.26 -19.94
C ASP A 111 30.21 -14.07 -19.42
N LEU A 112 29.06 -13.79 -20.04
CA LEU A 112 28.10 -12.76 -19.61
C LEU A 112 27.07 -13.28 -18.58
N ILE A 113 26.76 -14.58 -18.59
CA ILE A 113 25.70 -15.16 -17.74
C ILE A 113 26.27 -15.71 -16.41
N ILE A 114 27.49 -16.24 -16.39
CA ILE A 114 28.11 -16.79 -15.16
C ILE A 114 28.82 -15.69 -14.35
N GLY A 115 28.11 -14.57 -14.12
CA GLY A 115 28.68 -13.31 -13.61
C GLY A 115 28.23 -12.86 -12.21
N SER A 116 27.19 -13.44 -11.59
CA SER A 116 26.65 -12.89 -10.32
C SER A 116 26.00 -13.87 -9.33
N THR A 117 26.02 -15.19 -9.54
CA THR A 117 25.66 -16.13 -8.46
C THR A 117 26.80 -16.23 -7.43
N ASN A 118 26.64 -15.53 -6.30
CA ASN A 118 27.62 -15.33 -5.20
C ASN A 118 28.75 -14.32 -5.55
N SER A 119 28.52 -13.01 -5.49
CA SER A 119 28.48 -12.30 -4.19
C SER A 119 28.20 -10.80 -4.32
N ASN A 120 27.69 -10.23 -3.22
CA ASN A 120 27.56 -8.79 -2.90
C ASN A 120 26.69 -7.89 -3.80
N ASN A 121 25.59 -7.43 -3.22
CA ASN A 121 24.93 -6.18 -3.58
C ASN A 121 25.94 -5.01 -3.57
N SER A 122 26.31 -4.52 -4.74
CA SER A 122 27.08 -3.28 -4.91
C SER A 122 26.10 -2.11 -5.16
N PRO A 123 26.14 -1.02 -4.36
CA PRO A 123 25.26 0.14 -4.58
C PRO A 123 25.44 0.88 -5.92
N LYS A 124 26.41 0.48 -6.75
CA LYS A 124 26.73 1.12 -8.03
C LYS A 124 25.77 0.74 -9.15
N SER A 125 25.56 -0.56 -9.38
CA SER A 125 24.72 -1.05 -10.48
C SER A 125 23.26 -0.60 -10.34
N LEU A 126 22.73 -0.60 -9.10
CA LEU A 126 21.35 -0.19 -8.83
C LEU A 126 21.12 1.31 -9.08
N ARG A 127 22.11 2.17 -8.77
CA ARG A 127 22.03 3.61 -9.09
C ARG A 127 22.07 3.87 -10.59
N LEU A 128 22.88 3.11 -11.32
CA LEU A 128 23.02 3.27 -12.77
C LEU A 128 21.78 2.80 -13.53
N LYS A 129 21.13 1.71 -13.07
CA LYS A 129 19.86 1.22 -13.64
C LYS A 129 18.78 2.31 -13.58
N ASN A 130 18.49 2.86 -12.40
CA ASN A 130 17.49 3.93 -12.25
C ASN A 130 17.76 5.20 -13.10
N VAL A 131 19.03 5.51 -13.43
CA VAL A 131 19.37 6.65 -14.30
C VAL A 131 19.22 6.30 -15.79
N LEU A 132 19.47 5.04 -16.16
CA LEU A 132 19.20 4.52 -17.51
C LEU A 132 17.69 4.41 -17.78
N ASP A 133 16.90 3.98 -16.80
CA ASP A 133 15.44 3.86 -16.91
C ASP A 133 14.81 5.24 -17.16
N LEU A 134 15.20 6.26 -16.38
CA LEU A 134 14.81 7.67 -16.61
C LEU A 134 15.30 8.27 -17.94
N LEU A 135 16.26 7.61 -18.63
CA LEU A 135 16.73 7.93 -19.99
C LEU A 135 16.12 7.02 -21.08
N LEU A 136 15.32 6.03 -20.70
CA LEU A 136 14.56 5.15 -21.59
C LEU A 136 13.15 5.69 -21.82
N ASP A 137 12.53 6.33 -20.82
CA ASP A 137 11.18 6.91 -20.85
C ASP A 137 11.02 8.19 -21.71
N GLY A 138 12.01 8.53 -22.56
CA GLY A 138 11.90 9.57 -23.59
C GLY A 138 11.83 11.03 -23.14
N ASN A 139 11.64 11.32 -21.84
CA ASN A 139 11.38 12.66 -21.29
C ASN A 139 12.55 13.68 -21.34
N LEU A 140 13.70 13.33 -21.94
CA LEU A 140 14.92 14.15 -21.95
C LEU A 140 15.37 14.52 -23.37
N THR A 141 14.95 15.70 -23.82
CA THR A 141 15.51 16.39 -25.01
C THR A 141 16.75 17.21 -24.62
N HIS A 142 17.52 17.66 -25.62
CA HIS A 142 18.69 18.54 -25.42
C HIS A 142 18.36 19.86 -24.67
N GLU A 143 17.10 20.29 -24.69
CA GLU A 143 16.63 21.52 -24.04
C GLU A 143 16.14 21.30 -22.60
N ASN A 144 15.89 20.05 -22.19
CA ASN A 144 15.21 19.69 -20.93
C ASN A 144 16.09 18.94 -19.90
N ILE A 145 17.42 18.91 -20.06
CA ILE A 145 18.31 18.42 -18.99
C ILE A 145 18.20 19.38 -17.79
N PRO A 146 17.68 18.96 -16.62
CA PRO A 146 17.40 19.90 -15.54
C PRO A 146 18.69 20.45 -14.91
N GLU A 147 18.76 21.77 -14.70
CA GLU A 147 19.59 22.29 -13.61
C GLU A 147 19.04 21.73 -12.30
N ILE A 148 19.82 20.90 -11.60
CA ILE A 148 19.33 20.08 -10.49
C ILE A 148 19.05 20.93 -9.24
N GLY A 149 17.89 21.58 -9.21
CA GLY A 149 17.11 21.91 -8.01
C GLY A 149 17.72 22.81 -6.92
N LEU A 150 18.90 23.39 -7.14
CA LEU A 150 19.65 24.11 -6.10
C LEU A 150 19.04 25.47 -5.73
N THR A 151 18.65 26.30 -6.71
CA THR A 151 18.24 27.70 -6.46
C THR A 151 17.02 27.86 -5.55
N PRO A 152 15.89 27.14 -5.76
CA PRO A 152 14.71 27.32 -4.91
C PRO A 152 14.89 26.73 -3.51
N LYS A 153 15.61 25.61 -3.39
CA LYS A 153 15.88 24.96 -2.09
C LYS A 153 16.77 25.83 -1.21
N LEU A 154 17.75 26.52 -1.78
CA LEU A 154 18.63 27.44 -1.04
C LEU A 154 17.83 28.63 -0.47
N GLN A 155 16.94 29.24 -1.27
CA GLN A 155 16.08 30.34 -0.82
C GLN A 155 15.04 29.90 0.23
N ALA A 156 14.44 28.71 0.08
CA ALA A 156 13.52 28.16 1.07
C ALA A 156 14.20 27.84 2.41
N PHE A 157 15.45 27.33 2.37
CA PHE A 157 16.22 27.01 3.58
C PHE A 157 16.59 28.29 4.37
N LEU A 158 17.14 29.31 3.68
CA LEU A 158 17.54 30.58 4.30
C LEU A 158 16.38 31.33 4.98
N LYS A 159 15.15 31.21 4.47
CA LYS A 159 13.98 31.84 5.09
C LYS A 159 13.51 31.14 6.38
N ASN A 160 13.74 29.83 6.49
CA ASN A 160 13.18 29.00 7.58
C ASN A 160 14.05 28.98 8.86
N GLN A 161 15.20 29.67 8.85
CA GLN A 161 16.17 29.63 9.95
C GLN A 161 15.96 30.76 10.97
N SER A 162 15.69 31.99 10.52
CA SER A 162 15.46 33.16 11.39
C SER A 162 14.17 33.07 12.23
N GLU A 163 13.10 32.50 11.66
CA GLU A 163 11.81 32.32 12.35
C GLU A 163 11.93 31.34 13.54
N LYS A 164 12.88 30.39 13.50
CA LYS A 164 13.11 29.40 14.57
C LYS A 164 13.97 29.94 15.71
N GLU A 165 14.99 30.75 15.41
CA GLU A 165 15.81 31.40 16.43
C GLU A 165 15.00 32.38 17.29
N LEU A 166 14.03 33.09 16.68
CA LEU A 166 13.10 33.97 17.40
C LEU A 166 12.22 33.19 18.39
N LEU A 167 11.63 32.07 17.95
CA LEU A 167 10.73 31.26 18.78
C LEU A 167 11.46 30.59 19.96
N ILE A 168 12.69 30.11 19.75
CA ILE A 168 13.52 29.54 20.81
C ILE A 168 13.90 30.60 21.85
N SER A 169 14.17 31.84 21.42
CA SER A 169 14.43 32.97 22.33
C SER A 169 13.21 33.29 23.20
N GLN A 170 12.00 33.33 22.61
CA GLN A 170 10.75 33.59 23.33
C GLN A 170 10.44 32.51 24.38
N LEU A 171 10.47 31.23 23.97
CA LEU A 171 10.21 30.10 24.88
C LEU A 171 11.23 30.01 26.02
N SER A 172 12.49 30.42 25.79
CA SER A 172 13.52 30.47 26.83
C SER A 172 13.26 31.57 27.86
N ALA A 173 12.69 32.72 27.45
CA ALA A 173 12.33 33.80 28.35
C ALA A 173 11.08 33.47 29.19
N GLU A 174 10.08 32.82 28.60
CA GLU A 174 8.88 32.36 29.31
C GLU A 174 9.21 31.29 30.36
N LEU A 175 10.11 30.35 30.04
CA LEU A 175 10.55 29.30 30.97
C LEU A 175 11.20 29.87 32.25
N GLU A 176 12.03 30.91 32.12
CA GLU A 176 12.70 31.50 33.29
C GLU A 176 11.76 32.43 34.09
N SER A 177 10.80 33.07 33.43
CA SER A 177 9.69 33.77 34.11
C SER A 177 8.83 32.83 34.95
N ALA A 178 8.61 31.59 34.47
CA ALA A 178 7.84 30.57 35.18
C ALA A 178 8.56 30.02 36.43
N LYS A 179 9.91 29.90 36.40
CA LYS A 179 10.69 29.41 37.56
C LYS A 179 10.71 30.38 38.74
N GLN A 180 10.74 31.69 38.48
CA GLN A 180 10.90 32.73 39.51
C GLN A 180 9.67 32.89 40.43
N ASN A 181 8.51 32.33 40.06
CA ASN A 181 7.21 32.66 40.67
C ASN A 181 6.52 31.52 41.45
N LYS A 182 7.23 30.44 41.86
CA LYS A 182 6.57 29.36 42.62
C LYS A 182 7.39 28.64 43.72
N ILE A 183 8.48 29.21 44.22
CA ILE A 183 9.15 28.73 45.45
C ILE A 183 9.64 29.92 46.29
N GLU A 184 8.75 30.49 47.13
CA GLU A 184 9.12 31.28 48.34
C GLU A 184 7.89 31.80 49.13
N GLY A 185 6.70 31.90 48.53
CA GLY A 185 5.59 32.69 49.10
C GLY A 185 4.81 32.15 50.32
N GLU A 186 4.81 30.83 50.60
CA GLU A 186 3.81 30.23 51.53
C GLU A 186 4.43 29.50 52.74
N ALA A 187 5.76 29.37 52.82
CA ALA A 187 6.42 28.61 53.88
C ALA A 187 6.67 29.40 55.19
N GLU A 188 6.83 30.73 55.12
CA GLU A 188 7.23 31.53 56.28
C GLU A 188 6.06 31.98 57.16
N SER A 189 4.83 32.06 56.61
CA SER A 189 3.66 32.56 57.34
C SER A 189 3.27 31.64 58.51
N LEU A 190 3.26 30.31 58.30
CA LEU A 190 2.84 29.33 59.30
C LEU A 190 3.78 29.22 60.52
N ILE A 191 5.03 29.66 60.39
CA ILE A 191 6.05 29.57 61.45
C ILE A 191 5.92 30.74 62.45
N ALA A 192 5.22 31.82 62.07
CA ALA A 192 4.99 32.98 62.93
C ALA A 192 3.87 32.72 63.97
N GLU A 193 2.74 32.17 63.55
CA GLU A 193 1.54 32.03 64.39
C GLU A 193 1.75 31.04 65.55
N LEU A 194 2.38 29.88 65.28
CA LEU A 194 2.67 28.84 66.26
C LEU A 194 3.58 29.29 67.43
N LYS A 195 4.28 30.42 67.30
CA LYS A 195 5.10 30.98 68.39
C LYS A 195 4.32 31.85 69.38
N VAL A 196 3.16 32.38 68.97
CA VAL A 196 2.34 33.27 69.81
C VAL A 196 1.56 32.46 70.85
N GLU A 197 1.02 31.32 70.44
CA GLU A 197 0.10 30.53 71.25
C GLU A 197 0.81 29.83 72.44
N ILE A 198 2.03 29.33 72.23
CA ILE A 198 2.84 28.63 73.24
C ILE A 198 3.13 29.49 74.49
N GLU A 199 3.31 30.80 74.33
CA GLU A 199 3.68 31.68 75.44
C GLU A 199 2.49 32.05 76.34
N SER A 200 1.25 31.88 75.85
CA SER A 200 0.03 32.11 76.64
C SER A 200 -0.12 31.09 77.78
N TYR A 201 0.16 29.81 77.52
CA TYR A 201 -0.03 28.71 78.46
C TYR A 201 0.93 28.72 79.66
N LYS A 202 2.03 29.48 79.60
CA LYS A 202 2.99 29.62 80.72
C LYS A 202 2.46 30.46 81.88
N HIS A 203 1.44 31.31 81.67
CA HIS A 203 1.05 32.31 82.67
C HIS A 203 0.07 31.77 83.75
N VAL A 204 -0.71 30.73 83.44
CA VAL A 204 -1.87 30.32 84.25
C VAL A 204 -1.50 29.48 85.49
N ILE A 205 -0.30 28.91 85.54
CA ILE A 205 0.09 27.86 86.52
C ILE A 205 0.48 28.42 87.92
N LYS A 206 0.41 29.74 88.16
CA LYS A 206 1.18 30.37 89.27
C LYS A 206 0.41 31.21 90.30
N VAL A 207 -0.88 30.97 90.56
CA VAL A 207 -1.66 31.80 91.53
C VAL A 207 -2.51 30.98 92.53
N ASN A 208 -2.02 31.01 93.79
CA ASN A 208 -2.71 30.90 95.08
C ASN A 208 -3.17 29.53 95.66
N SER A 209 -2.85 29.38 96.95
CA SER A 209 -3.27 28.33 97.90
C SER A 209 -3.40 28.91 99.33
N SER A 210 -4.19 28.24 100.19
CA SER A 210 -4.33 28.41 101.66
C SER A 210 -4.88 29.76 102.17
N GLU A 211 -5.21 30.01 103.46
CA GLU A 211 -5.02 29.29 104.76
C GLU A 211 -6.22 29.58 105.73
N THR A 212 -6.24 28.97 106.94
CA THR A 212 -7.27 29.12 108.01
C THR A 212 -6.64 29.65 109.33
N GLU A 213 -7.19 29.70 110.57
CA GLU A 213 -8.38 29.12 111.25
C GLU A 213 -8.65 29.84 112.62
N SER A 214 -9.26 29.15 113.62
CA SER A 214 -9.05 29.32 115.09
C SER A 214 -9.93 30.36 115.86
N VAL A 215 -10.22 30.28 117.18
CA VAL A 215 -9.92 29.27 118.24
C VAL A 215 -10.81 29.43 119.53
N ASP A 216 -10.99 28.32 120.29
CA ASP A 216 -11.07 28.10 121.79
C ASP A 216 -11.57 29.18 122.81
N ASN A 217 -11.91 28.90 124.09
CA ASN A 217 -12.70 27.85 124.81
C ASN A 217 -12.77 28.25 126.33
N SER A 218 -13.74 27.80 127.14
CA SER A 218 -13.73 27.97 128.62
C SER A 218 -14.54 26.94 129.43
N ASP A 219 -14.05 25.69 129.46
CA ASP A 219 -14.51 24.62 130.36
C ASP A 219 -14.27 25.00 131.86
N VAL A 220 -14.85 24.40 132.91
CA VAL A 220 -15.28 23.00 133.12
C VAL A 220 -16.64 22.87 133.86
N LEU A 221 -17.23 23.94 134.37
CA LEU A 221 -18.65 23.94 134.78
C LEU A 221 -19.61 24.09 133.60
N VAL A 222 -19.05 24.54 132.47
CA VAL A 222 -19.51 24.18 131.13
C VAL A 222 -19.48 22.65 131.02
N GLU A 223 -18.34 21.96 131.10
CA GLU A 223 -18.15 20.50 130.91
C GLU A 223 -19.30 19.56 131.30
N ILE A 224 -19.94 19.66 132.46
CA ILE A 224 -21.00 18.69 132.83
C ILE A 224 -22.33 19.01 132.12
N ASN A 225 -22.64 20.28 131.90
CA ASN A 225 -23.75 20.68 131.04
C ASN A 225 -23.36 20.58 129.56
N PHE A 226 -22.09 20.75 129.20
CA PHE A 226 -21.53 20.65 127.86
C PHE A 226 -21.43 19.19 127.42
N LEU A 227 -21.01 18.24 128.25
CA LEU A 227 -21.13 16.81 127.98
C LEU A 227 -22.59 16.35 127.89
N ARG A 228 -23.53 17.03 128.58
CA ARG A 228 -24.97 16.75 128.43
C ARG A 228 -25.59 17.41 127.19
N THR A 229 -25.11 18.60 126.81
CA THR A 229 -25.47 19.30 125.58
C THR A 229 -24.84 18.57 124.41
N GLN A 230 -23.53 18.34 124.35
CA GLN A 230 -22.85 17.36 123.48
C GLN A 230 -23.56 16.00 123.45
N LEU A 231 -24.04 15.40 124.54
CA LEU A 231 -24.78 14.13 124.44
C LEU A 231 -26.15 14.26 123.76
N ASN A 232 -26.74 15.44 123.74
CA ASN A 232 -27.94 15.77 122.98
C ASN A 232 -27.60 16.26 121.55
N ASP A 233 -26.48 16.95 121.37
CA ASP A 233 -25.97 17.43 120.09
C ASP A 233 -25.44 16.25 119.29
N LEU A 234 -24.61 15.37 119.86
CA LEU A 234 -24.24 14.05 119.30
C LEU A 234 -25.46 13.15 119.06
N LYS A 235 -26.62 13.38 119.69
CA LYS A 235 -27.88 12.69 119.33
C LYS A 235 -28.62 13.39 118.19
N ALA A 236 -28.61 14.72 118.13
CA ALA A 236 -29.13 15.49 117.02
C ALA A 236 -28.29 15.22 115.76
N GLU A 237 -26.97 15.23 115.89
CA GLU A 237 -25.95 14.87 114.90
C GLU A 237 -25.99 13.39 114.54
N ASN A 238 -26.26 12.45 115.45
CA ASN A 238 -26.50 11.04 115.07
C ASN A 238 -27.85 10.86 114.35
N ASN A 239 -28.87 11.66 114.66
CA ASN A 239 -30.12 11.69 113.87
C ASN A 239 -29.92 12.35 112.50
N ASP A 240 -29.17 13.45 112.42
CA ASP A 240 -28.80 14.16 111.20
C ASP A 240 -27.81 13.33 110.35
N LEU A 241 -26.92 12.54 110.96
CA LEU A 241 -26.10 11.53 110.29
C LEU A 241 -26.96 10.35 109.80
N LYS A 242 -28.04 9.98 110.48
CA LYS A 242 -29.02 9.01 109.96
C LYS A 242 -29.87 9.57 108.82
N GLU A 243 -30.16 10.86 108.85
CA GLU A 243 -30.88 11.55 107.78
C GLU A 243 -29.96 11.73 106.55
N LYS A 244 -28.70 12.13 106.76
CA LYS A 244 -27.62 12.09 105.77
C LYS A 244 -27.36 10.67 105.25
N SER A 245 -27.42 9.64 106.08
CA SER A 245 -27.29 8.23 105.67
C SER A 245 -28.46 7.79 104.79
N LYS A 246 -29.71 8.18 105.08
CA LYS A 246 -30.85 7.96 104.17
C LYS A 246 -30.73 8.76 102.87
N ASN A 247 -30.21 9.98 102.94
CA ASN A 247 -29.93 10.78 101.75
C ASN A 247 -28.78 10.17 100.94
N GLN A 248 -27.82 9.51 101.57
CA GLN A 248 -26.78 8.70 100.92
C GLN A 248 -27.36 7.45 100.26
N GLU A 249 -28.20 6.66 100.94
CA GLU A 249 -28.92 5.52 100.32
C GLU A 249 -29.73 5.96 99.09
N SER A 250 -30.35 7.15 99.16
CA SER A 250 -31.09 7.77 98.05
C SER A 250 -30.16 8.24 96.91
N LEU A 251 -28.97 8.76 97.25
CA LEU A 251 -27.94 9.11 96.27
C LEU A 251 -27.36 7.87 95.59
N GLU A 252 -27.10 6.80 96.33
CA GLU A 252 -26.59 5.53 95.81
C GLU A 252 -27.59 4.87 94.86
N GLN A 253 -28.89 4.91 95.16
CA GLN A 253 -29.94 4.50 94.21
C GLN A 253 -29.95 5.38 92.95
N LEU A 254 -29.82 6.70 93.08
CA LEU A 254 -29.76 7.61 91.93
C LEU A 254 -28.51 7.38 91.07
N VAL A 255 -27.36 7.11 91.70
CA VAL A 255 -26.12 6.74 91.01
C VAL A 255 -26.29 5.41 90.26
N MET A 256 -26.89 4.39 90.86
CA MET A 256 -27.16 3.11 90.17
C MET A 256 -28.10 3.28 88.95
N GLU A 257 -29.12 4.13 89.05
CA GLU A 257 -30.02 4.41 87.92
C GLU A 257 -29.28 5.18 86.81
N LEU A 258 -28.44 6.16 87.16
CA LEU A 258 -27.59 6.91 86.23
C LEU A 258 -26.50 6.03 85.58
N GLU A 259 -25.86 5.11 86.31
CA GLU A 259 -24.88 4.17 85.77
C GLU A 259 -25.50 3.23 84.73
N LYS A 260 -26.73 2.78 85.00
CA LYS A 260 -27.56 1.97 84.09
C LYS A 260 -27.99 2.75 82.85
N GLU A 261 -28.37 4.03 82.99
CA GLU A 261 -28.68 4.92 81.87
C GLU A 261 -27.43 5.21 81.02
N ILE A 262 -26.29 5.49 81.66
CA ILE A 262 -24.96 5.61 81.01
C ILE A 262 -24.58 4.32 80.28
N GLY A 263 -24.92 3.15 80.83
CA GLY A 263 -24.78 1.85 80.15
C GLY A 263 -25.58 1.82 78.84
N SER A 264 -26.89 2.07 78.91
CA SER A 264 -27.75 2.07 77.72
C SER A 264 -27.32 3.12 76.66
N LEU A 265 -26.83 4.28 77.09
CA LEU A 265 -26.30 5.31 76.19
C LEU A 265 -24.97 4.90 75.53
N LYS A 266 -24.13 4.08 76.19
CA LYS A 266 -22.92 3.50 75.57
C LYS A 266 -23.28 2.45 74.52
N ASP A 267 -24.26 1.58 74.81
CA ASP A 267 -24.71 0.55 73.86
C ASP A 267 -25.30 1.20 72.60
N GLN A 268 -26.14 2.23 72.75
CA GLN A 268 -26.66 3.04 71.64
C GLN A 268 -25.55 3.78 70.87
N LEU A 269 -24.47 4.21 71.55
CA LEU A 269 -23.33 4.87 70.90
C LEU A 269 -22.53 3.90 70.02
N GLU A 270 -22.31 2.66 70.47
CA GLU A 270 -21.65 1.63 69.65
C GLU A 270 -22.53 1.17 68.48
N GLU A 271 -23.86 1.05 68.67
CA GLU A 271 -24.79 0.82 67.56
C GLU A 271 -24.68 1.93 66.50
N LYS A 272 -24.64 3.20 66.91
CA LYS A 272 -24.46 4.32 65.97
C LYS A 272 -23.09 4.34 65.30
N LYS A 273 -22.00 3.96 66.00
CA LYS A 273 -20.67 3.80 65.38
C LYS A 273 -20.66 2.69 64.33
N ALA A 274 -21.33 1.57 64.58
CA ALA A 274 -21.47 0.49 63.61
C ALA A 274 -22.21 0.96 62.34
N LEU A 275 -23.28 1.74 62.51
CA LEU A 275 -24.03 2.35 61.40
C LEU A 275 -23.21 3.40 60.62
N VAL A 276 -22.37 4.20 61.28
CA VAL A 276 -21.44 5.13 60.62
C VAL A 276 -20.42 4.35 59.77
N ASN A 277 -19.76 3.33 60.34
CA ASN A 277 -18.82 2.48 59.60
C ASN A 277 -19.48 1.74 58.42
N GLN A 278 -20.78 1.44 58.50
CA GLN A 278 -21.55 0.87 57.40
C GLN A 278 -21.83 1.90 56.30
N ASN A 279 -22.18 3.14 56.65
CA ASN A 279 -22.35 4.24 55.70
C ASN A 279 -21.04 4.60 54.98
N GLU A 280 -19.89 4.58 55.67
CA GLU A 280 -18.58 4.81 55.03
C GLU A 280 -18.26 3.74 53.98
N LYS A 281 -18.59 2.46 54.26
CA LYS A 281 -18.45 1.36 53.29
C LYS A 281 -19.42 1.47 52.11
N LEU A 282 -20.64 1.95 52.33
CA LEU A 282 -21.59 2.22 51.25
C LEU A 282 -21.11 3.40 50.38
N LYS A 283 -20.51 4.43 50.99
CA LYS A 283 -19.98 5.60 50.26
C LYS A 283 -18.78 5.25 49.39
N SER A 284 -17.84 4.42 49.87
CA SER A 284 -16.73 3.95 49.03
C SER A 284 -17.18 3.00 47.92
N TRP A 285 -18.26 2.23 48.12
CA TRP A 285 -18.91 1.47 47.05
C TRP A 285 -19.57 2.37 46.00
N ASP A 286 -20.25 3.45 46.39
CA ASP A 286 -20.82 4.44 45.47
C ASP A 286 -19.72 5.17 44.68
N GLU A 287 -18.65 5.64 45.34
CA GLU A 287 -17.48 6.23 44.68
C GLU A 287 -16.81 5.25 43.69
N SER A 288 -16.65 3.97 44.05
CA SER A 288 -16.16 2.93 43.14
C SER A 288 -17.08 2.71 41.93
N SER A 289 -18.39 2.65 42.17
CA SER A 289 -19.41 2.46 41.13
C SER A 289 -19.49 3.66 40.17
N GLN A 290 -19.34 4.89 40.68
CA GLN A 290 -19.31 6.11 39.87
C GLN A 290 -18.07 6.16 38.97
N ASN A 291 -16.90 5.74 39.46
CA ASN A 291 -15.69 5.63 38.65
C ASN A 291 -15.85 4.61 37.50
N GLU A 292 -16.47 3.46 37.76
CA GLU A 292 -16.76 2.44 36.74
C GLU A 292 -17.82 2.91 35.72
N ILE A 293 -18.86 3.61 36.18
CA ILE A 293 -19.83 4.28 35.28
C ILE A 293 -19.14 5.35 34.43
N GLN A 294 -18.13 6.06 34.96
CA GLN A 294 -17.39 7.08 34.23
C GLN A 294 -16.45 6.48 33.17
N SER A 295 -15.77 5.37 33.44
CA SER A 295 -14.96 4.67 32.44
C SER A 295 -15.82 4.04 31.34
N LEU A 296 -16.98 3.46 31.69
CA LEU A 296 -17.95 2.95 30.72
C LEU A 296 -18.52 4.07 29.82
N LYS A 297 -18.81 5.26 30.37
CA LYS A 297 -19.21 6.43 29.56
C LYS A 297 -18.13 6.83 28.55
N LEU A 298 -16.87 6.90 28.99
CA LEU A 298 -15.74 7.24 28.10
C LEU A 298 -15.57 6.21 26.97
N ASN A 299 -15.73 4.92 27.28
CA ASN A 299 -15.69 3.85 26.28
C ASN A 299 -16.85 3.93 25.28
N ILE A 300 -18.05 4.32 25.72
CA ILE A 300 -19.20 4.57 24.84
C ILE A 300 -18.95 5.79 23.94
N GLU A 301 -18.37 6.86 24.47
CA GLU A 301 -18.06 8.09 23.72
C GLU A 301 -16.96 7.85 22.65
N ASN A 302 -15.91 7.10 22.99
CA ASN A 302 -14.93 6.60 22.03
C ASN A 302 -15.59 5.72 20.95
N SER A 303 -16.46 4.79 21.34
CA SER A 303 -17.18 3.90 20.40
C SER A 303 -18.09 4.69 19.45
N ASN A 304 -18.79 5.70 19.94
CA ASN A 304 -19.61 6.59 19.11
C ASN A 304 -18.76 7.39 18.11
N THR A 305 -17.58 7.84 18.52
CA THR A 305 -16.63 8.56 17.64
C THR A 305 -16.16 7.66 16.49
N ILE A 306 -15.80 6.40 16.78
CA ILE A 306 -15.44 5.38 15.78
C ILE A 306 -16.62 5.10 14.83
N ILE A 307 -17.84 4.97 15.37
CA ILE A 307 -19.06 4.78 14.55
C ILE A 307 -19.30 5.97 13.61
N GLU A 308 -19.09 7.21 14.05
CA GLU A 308 -19.26 8.38 13.19
C GLU A 308 -18.18 8.45 12.09
N GLN A 309 -16.93 8.09 12.41
CA GLN A 309 -15.87 7.99 11.40
C GLN A 309 -16.19 6.92 10.34
N PHE A 310 -16.67 5.74 10.74
CA PHE A 310 -17.12 4.71 9.79
C PHE A 310 -18.31 5.17 8.93
N LYS A 311 -19.21 6.06 9.41
CA LYS A 311 -20.26 6.65 8.54
C LYS A 311 -19.67 7.55 7.46
N ILE A 312 -18.66 8.36 7.80
CA ILE A 312 -17.98 9.25 6.85
C ILE A 312 -17.26 8.41 5.78
N GLU A 313 -16.53 7.37 6.18
CA GLU A 313 -15.86 6.46 5.25
C GLU A 313 -16.86 5.72 4.33
N ASN A 314 -17.98 5.24 4.87
CA ASN A 314 -19.06 4.65 4.06
C ASN A 314 -19.70 5.65 3.09
N ALA A 315 -19.82 6.93 3.46
CA ALA A 315 -20.34 7.96 2.57
C ALA A 315 -19.38 8.24 1.39
N ASP A 316 -18.07 8.25 1.61
CA ASP A 316 -17.07 8.47 0.56
C ASP A 316 -16.85 7.22 -0.32
N LEU A 317 -16.91 6.01 0.27
CA LEU A 317 -16.98 4.77 -0.52
C LEU A 317 -18.21 4.75 -1.43
N LYS A 318 -19.36 5.23 -0.95
CA LYS A 318 -20.57 5.32 -1.77
C LYS A 318 -20.44 6.33 -2.91
N LYS A 319 -19.82 7.50 -2.67
CA LYS A 319 -19.47 8.45 -3.75
C LYS A 319 -18.57 7.80 -4.80
N LYS A 320 -17.52 7.07 -4.39
CA LYS A 320 -16.62 6.34 -5.32
C LYS A 320 -17.36 5.31 -6.16
N ILE A 321 -18.27 4.54 -5.56
CA ILE A 321 -19.14 3.57 -6.27
C ILE A 321 -20.01 4.28 -7.31
N ASP A 322 -20.58 5.44 -6.98
CA ASP A 322 -21.44 6.18 -7.90
C ASP A 322 -20.66 6.88 -9.03
N THR A 323 -19.41 7.33 -8.82
CA THR A 323 -18.53 7.76 -9.94
C THR A 323 -18.06 6.60 -10.81
N LEU A 324 -17.80 5.42 -10.24
CA LEU A 324 -17.41 4.24 -11.03
C LEU A 324 -18.55 3.79 -11.96
N LYS A 325 -19.81 3.85 -11.53
CA LYS A 325 -20.97 3.59 -12.43
C LYS A 325 -21.06 4.56 -13.59
N LEU A 326 -20.84 5.86 -13.33
CA LEU A 326 -20.87 6.89 -14.39
C LEU A 326 -19.72 6.70 -15.40
N PHE A 327 -18.57 6.19 -14.94
CA PHE A 327 -17.48 5.80 -15.84
C PHE A 327 -17.86 4.57 -16.68
N ASP A 328 -18.42 3.52 -16.07
CA ASP A 328 -18.87 2.30 -16.74
C ASP A 328 -19.97 2.57 -17.80
N GLU A 329 -20.96 3.41 -17.48
CA GLU A 329 -21.96 3.91 -18.44
C GLU A 329 -21.33 4.71 -19.60
N SER A 330 -20.26 5.46 -19.35
CA SER A 330 -19.51 6.19 -20.39
C SER A 330 -18.74 5.23 -21.30
N SER A 331 -18.01 4.27 -20.71
CA SER A 331 -17.23 3.27 -21.46
C SER A 331 -18.11 2.36 -22.31
N LEU A 332 -19.26 1.92 -21.81
CA LEU A 332 -20.25 1.15 -22.59
C LEU A 332 -20.72 1.92 -23.84
N LYS A 333 -20.95 3.23 -23.70
CA LYS A 333 -21.40 4.11 -24.79
C LYS A 333 -20.30 4.34 -25.84
N GLU A 334 -19.05 4.40 -25.40
CA GLU A 334 -17.87 4.53 -26.27
C GLU A 334 -17.57 3.23 -27.03
N ILE A 335 -17.81 2.08 -26.40
CA ILE A 335 -17.79 0.75 -27.04
C ILE A 335 -18.91 0.63 -28.09
N GLU A 336 -20.12 1.10 -27.81
CA GLU A 336 -21.25 1.04 -28.75
C GLU A 336 -21.03 1.95 -29.98
N LEU A 337 -20.48 3.16 -29.79
CA LEU A 337 -20.00 4.02 -30.88
C LEU A 337 -18.90 3.35 -31.70
N SER A 338 -17.93 2.73 -31.04
CA SER A 338 -16.84 2.00 -31.72
C SER A 338 -17.35 0.82 -32.52
N LYS A 339 -18.40 0.13 -32.03
CA LYS A 339 -19.06 -0.97 -32.73
C LYS A 339 -19.80 -0.51 -33.99
N SER A 340 -20.51 0.61 -33.95
CA SER A 340 -21.14 1.22 -35.14
C SER A 340 -20.09 1.50 -36.22
N SER A 341 -19.01 2.18 -35.86
CA SER A 341 -17.90 2.50 -36.79
C SER A 341 -17.24 1.24 -37.38
N LEU A 342 -17.21 0.13 -36.63
CA LEU A 342 -16.73 -1.16 -37.11
C LEU A 342 -17.72 -1.82 -38.09
N GLU A 343 -19.03 -1.69 -37.87
CA GLU A 343 -20.07 -2.18 -38.78
C GLU A 343 -20.04 -1.40 -40.11
N ASP A 344 -19.96 -0.06 -40.06
CA ASP A 344 -19.76 0.83 -41.22
C ASP A 344 -18.49 0.45 -42.02
N SER A 345 -17.37 0.23 -41.31
CA SER A 345 -16.09 -0.16 -41.92
C SER A 345 -16.14 -1.54 -42.59
N ASN A 346 -16.96 -2.47 -42.07
CA ASN A 346 -17.16 -3.79 -42.68
C ASN A 346 -18.03 -3.73 -43.94
N GLU A 347 -19.01 -2.83 -44.00
CA GLU A 347 -19.82 -2.60 -45.21
C GLU A 347 -18.95 -2.05 -46.35
N ILE A 348 -18.14 -1.00 -46.08
CA ILE A 348 -17.15 -0.46 -47.02
C ILE A 348 -16.14 -1.53 -47.48
N ALA A 349 -15.65 -2.37 -46.57
CA ALA A 349 -14.78 -3.49 -46.91
C ALA A 349 -15.48 -4.60 -47.71
N GLY A 350 -16.81 -4.65 -47.70
CA GLY A 350 -17.65 -5.47 -48.59
C GLY A 350 -17.73 -4.90 -49.99
N GLU A 351 -18.05 -3.60 -50.11
CA GLU A 351 -18.11 -2.88 -51.40
C GLU A 351 -16.77 -2.96 -52.15
N LEU A 352 -15.66 -2.65 -51.47
CA LEU A 352 -14.31 -2.72 -52.04
C LEU A 352 -13.95 -4.13 -52.56
N LYS A 353 -14.44 -5.20 -51.92
CA LYS A 353 -14.25 -6.58 -52.41
C LYS A 353 -15.03 -6.84 -53.70
N VAL A 354 -16.23 -6.28 -53.85
CA VAL A 354 -17.03 -6.37 -55.09
C VAL A 354 -16.35 -5.60 -56.21
N GLU A 355 -15.82 -4.40 -55.93
CA GLU A 355 -15.09 -3.59 -56.91
C GLU A 355 -13.79 -4.27 -57.37
N ILE A 356 -12.98 -4.78 -56.44
CA ILE A 356 -11.79 -5.59 -56.78
C ILE A 356 -12.15 -6.81 -57.64
N ALA A 357 -13.28 -7.49 -57.33
CA ALA A 357 -13.75 -8.64 -58.11
C ALA A 357 -14.31 -8.26 -59.50
N ASN A 358 -14.65 -6.99 -59.74
CA ASN A 358 -15.03 -6.50 -61.07
C ASN A 358 -13.81 -6.03 -61.87
N LEU A 359 -12.89 -5.29 -61.25
CA LEU A 359 -11.60 -4.91 -61.85
C LEU A 359 -10.79 -6.15 -62.27
N ALA A 360 -10.81 -7.23 -61.49
CA ALA A 360 -10.18 -8.51 -61.86
C ALA A 360 -10.76 -9.11 -63.15
N LYS A 361 -12.06 -8.96 -63.42
CA LYS A 361 -12.70 -9.41 -64.67
C LYS A 361 -12.31 -8.52 -65.85
N GLU A 362 -12.26 -7.20 -65.67
CA GLU A 362 -11.78 -6.29 -66.72
C GLU A 362 -10.33 -6.58 -67.10
N ILE A 363 -9.47 -6.87 -66.12
CA ILE A 363 -8.07 -7.27 -66.35
C ILE A 363 -7.99 -8.56 -67.19
N ASP A 364 -8.81 -9.57 -66.92
CA ASP A 364 -8.84 -10.79 -67.75
C ASP A 364 -9.42 -10.57 -69.15
N VAL A 365 -10.40 -9.67 -69.31
CA VAL A 365 -10.86 -9.23 -70.64
C VAL A 365 -9.73 -8.52 -71.40
N LEU A 366 -8.99 -7.62 -70.76
CA LEU A 366 -7.87 -6.89 -71.37
C LEU A 366 -6.74 -7.85 -71.80
N LYS A 367 -6.38 -8.85 -70.99
CA LYS A 367 -5.43 -9.91 -71.39
C LYS A 367 -5.88 -10.67 -72.64
N SER A 368 -7.18 -10.96 -72.76
CA SER A 368 -7.70 -11.66 -73.95
C SER A 368 -7.59 -10.81 -75.22
N VAL A 369 -7.68 -9.48 -75.10
CA VAL A 369 -7.45 -8.52 -76.21
C VAL A 369 -5.96 -8.37 -76.51
N GLU A 370 -5.10 -8.36 -75.50
CA GLU A 370 -3.63 -8.37 -75.66
C GLU A 370 -3.18 -9.62 -76.44
N GLU A 371 -3.63 -10.81 -76.03
CA GLU A 371 -3.37 -12.06 -76.75
C GLU A 371 -3.89 -12.03 -78.21
N SER A 372 -5.04 -11.41 -78.47
CA SER A 372 -5.61 -11.31 -79.81
C SER A 372 -4.78 -10.38 -80.70
N THR A 373 -4.49 -9.17 -80.23
CA THR A 373 -3.72 -8.16 -80.97
C THR A 373 -2.28 -8.61 -81.21
N GLN A 374 -1.66 -9.34 -80.27
CA GLN A 374 -0.33 -9.90 -80.45
C GLN A 374 -0.29 -10.99 -81.55
N LYS A 375 -1.34 -11.80 -81.69
CA LYS A 375 -1.46 -12.78 -82.80
C LYS A 375 -1.63 -12.10 -84.16
N GLU A 376 -2.39 -11.01 -84.23
CA GLU A 376 -2.50 -10.19 -85.45
C GLU A 376 -1.17 -9.54 -85.84
N LEU A 377 -0.46 -8.95 -84.87
CA LEU A 377 0.83 -8.28 -85.05
C LEU A 377 1.90 -9.26 -85.56
N GLU A 378 1.93 -10.49 -85.05
CA GLU A 378 2.84 -11.53 -85.53
C GLU A 378 2.50 -12.00 -86.96
N SER A 379 1.21 -12.04 -87.32
CA SER A 379 0.79 -12.32 -88.71
C SER A 379 1.21 -11.20 -89.68
N LEU A 380 1.12 -9.94 -89.26
CA LEU A 380 1.56 -8.77 -90.04
C LEU A 380 3.08 -8.76 -90.22
N ARG A 381 3.85 -9.12 -89.17
CA ARG A 381 5.31 -9.32 -89.28
C ARG A 381 5.66 -10.37 -90.32
N SER A 382 5.02 -11.54 -90.29
CA SER A 382 5.26 -12.61 -91.28
C SER A 382 4.86 -12.19 -92.71
N SER A 383 3.89 -11.29 -92.87
CA SER A 383 3.55 -10.71 -94.18
C SER A 383 4.58 -9.67 -94.65
N LEU A 384 5.11 -8.86 -93.72
CA LEU A 384 6.15 -7.87 -93.98
C LEU A 384 7.48 -8.51 -94.37
N GLU A 385 7.89 -9.60 -93.71
CA GLU A 385 9.08 -10.37 -94.08
C GLU A 385 9.01 -10.91 -95.51
N LYS A 386 7.85 -11.46 -95.92
CA LYS A 386 7.63 -11.93 -97.30
C LYS A 386 7.75 -10.80 -98.31
N SER A 387 7.15 -9.64 -98.01
CA SER A 387 7.28 -8.44 -98.85
C SER A 387 8.74 -7.98 -98.98
N ASN A 388 9.48 -7.94 -97.86
CA ASN A 388 10.89 -7.58 -97.84
C ASN A 388 11.78 -8.57 -98.62
N ALA A 389 11.47 -9.87 -98.58
CA ALA A 389 12.13 -10.88 -99.39
C ALA A 389 11.92 -10.64 -100.90
N THR A 390 10.67 -10.40 -101.34
CA THR A 390 10.36 -10.06 -102.73
C THR A 390 11.02 -8.74 -103.18
N ILE A 391 11.10 -7.74 -102.30
CA ILE A 391 11.84 -6.49 -102.56
C ILE A 391 13.35 -6.77 -102.73
N SER A 392 13.92 -7.70 -101.95
CA SER A 392 15.32 -8.11 -102.09
C SER A 392 15.58 -8.77 -103.45
N GLU A 393 14.73 -9.72 -103.86
CA GLU A 393 14.79 -10.39 -105.16
C GLU A 393 14.73 -9.37 -106.32
N LEU A 394 13.73 -8.48 -106.31
CA LEU A 394 13.58 -7.41 -107.31
C LEU A 394 14.76 -6.43 -107.33
N ASN A 395 15.41 -6.18 -106.19
CA ASN A 395 16.65 -5.39 -106.14
C ASN A 395 17.82 -6.14 -106.79
N THR A 396 17.97 -7.45 -106.58
CA THR A 396 19.01 -8.23 -107.27
C THR A 396 18.79 -8.26 -108.79
N GLU A 397 17.54 -8.37 -109.25
CA GLU A 397 17.21 -8.31 -110.68
C GLU A 397 17.53 -6.92 -111.27
N ASN A 398 17.20 -5.83 -110.56
CA ASN A 398 17.55 -4.47 -110.97
C ASN A 398 19.07 -4.24 -111.09
N VAL A 399 19.87 -4.80 -110.17
CA VAL A 399 21.34 -4.75 -110.27
C VAL A 399 21.82 -5.49 -111.53
N ASP A 400 21.27 -6.66 -111.82
CA ASP A 400 21.68 -7.47 -112.96
C ASP A 400 21.20 -6.91 -114.32
N LEU A 401 20.05 -6.22 -114.35
CA LEU A 401 19.59 -5.41 -115.48
C LEU A 401 20.47 -4.16 -115.67
N THR A 402 20.86 -3.48 -114.59
CA THR A 402 21.78 -2.35 -114.63
C THR A 402 23.13 -2.74 -115.21
N ARG A 403 23.66 -3.91 -114.81
CA ARG A 403 24.88 -4.51 -115.37
C ARG A 403 24.78 -4.73 -116.88
N LYS A 404 23.70 -5.35 -117.36
CA LYS A 404 23.42 -5.56 -118.80
C LYS A 404 23.36 -4.23 -119.57
N ILE A 405 22.77 -3.18 -119.01
CA ILE A 405 22.75 -1.83 -119.61
C ILE A 405 24.15 -1.22 -119.68
N GLN A 406 25.01 -1.50 -118.70
CA GLN A 406 26.38 -1.02 -118.64
C GLN A 406 27.27 -1.74 -119.68
N ASP A 407 27.10 -3.05 -119.85
CA ASP A 407 27.74 -3.85 -120.90
C ASP A 407 27.36 -3.34 -122.31
N MET A 408 26.07 -3.04 -122.55
CA MET A 408 25.61 -2.44 -123.82
C MET A 408 26.25 -1.07 -124.07
N LYS A 409 26.40 -0.21 -123.05
CA LYS A 409 27.09 1.08 -123.19
C LYS A 409 28.58 0.94 -123.53
N HIS A 410 29.24 -0.14 -123.12
CA HIS A 410 30.60 -0.44 -123.57
C HIS A 410 30.67 -0.80 -125.06
N THR A 411 29.67 -1.52 -125.60
CA THR A 411 29.59 -1.79 -127.05
C THR A 411 29.26 -0.54 -127.88
N GLU A 412 28.38 0.35 -127.41
CA GLU A 412 28.11 1.65 -128.05
C GLU A 412 29.40 2.49 -128.19
N LYS A 413 30.25 2.47 -127.15
CA LYS A 413 31.52 3.20 -127.12
C LYS A 413 32.54 2.63 -128.11
N ALA A 414 32.52 1.33 -128.37
CA ALA A 414 33.39 0.68 -129.37
C ALA A 414 33.01 1.09 -130.81
N PHE A 415 31.72 1.10 -131.15
CA PHE A 415 31.25 1.56 -132.48
C PHE A 415 31.56 3.05 -132.74
N LYS A 416 31.53 3.89 -131.69
CA LYS A 416 31.94 5.31 -131.82
C LYS A 416 33.40 5.49 -132.24
N SER A 417 34.31 4.60 -131.84
CA SER A 417 35.72 4.66 -132.28
C SER A 417 35.95 4.28 -133.75
N GLU A 418 35.08 3.48 -134.37
CA GLU A 418 35.17 3.19 -135.81
C GLU A 418 34.61 4.35 -136.66
N LEU A 419 33.57 5.04 -136.19
CA LEU A 419 32.92 6.14 -136.92
C LEU A 419 33.84 7.34 -137.20
N GLU A 420 34.80 7.64 -136.31
CA GLU A 420 35.68 8.81 -136.46
C GLU A 420 36.79 8.60 -137.50
N SER A 421 37.11 7.34 -137.84
CA SER A 421 38.14 7.00 -138.84
C SER A 421 37.68 7.20 -140.30
N LEU A 422 36.37 7.20 -140.55
CA LEU A 422 35.79 7.20 -141.90
C LEU A 422 35.47 8.62 -142.45
N LYS A 423 35.60 9.66 -141.62
CA LYS A 423 35.29 11.06 -141.99
C LYS A 423 36.37 11.76 -142.83
N LEU A 424 37.54 11.15 -143.02
CA LEU A 424 38.74 11.81 -143.51
C LEU A 424 39.02 11.61 -145.02
N SER A 425 38.00 11.23 -145.82
CA SER A 425 38.16 11.07 -147.28
C SER A 425 36.87 11.25 -148.09
N PHE A 426 36.33 12.48 -148.11
CA PHE A 426 35.61 13.00 -149.28
C PHE A 426 35.70 14.53 -149.32
N GLU A 427 36.34 15.08 -150.36
CA GLU A 427 36.77 16.47 -150.39
C GLU A 427 35.75 17.45 -151.04
N ASN A 428 35.87 18.71 -150.62
CA ASN A 428 35.73 19.93 -151.42
C ASN A 428 34.71 19.96 -152.59
N SER A 429 33.66 20.78 -152.46
CA SER A 429 33.73 22.17 -152.99
C SER A 429 32.52 23.03 -152.58
N ASN A 430 32.79 24.23 -152.04
CA ASN A 430 32.08 25.53 -152.11
C ASN A 430 30.53 25.60 -152.32
N THR A 431 29.74 26.47 -151.66
CA THR A 431 30.07 27.60 -150.75
C THR A 431 28.83 28.15 -149.97
N THR A 432 29.12 28.82 -148.83
CA THR A 432 28.42 29.98 -148.21
C THR A 432 26.98 29.93 -147.59
N VAL A 433 26.98 29.92 -146.25
CA VAL A 433 26.41 30.96 -145.34
C VAL A 433 24.89 31.02 -145.01
N ASP A 434 23.96 30.95 -145.95
CA ASP A 434 22.63 31.59 -145.78
C ASP A 434 21.56 30.86 -144.90
N LYS A 435 21.95 30.05 -143.89
CA LYS A 435 20.99 29.41 -142.94
C LYS A 435 21.30 29.51 -141.44
N LEU A 436 22.35 30.21 -141.01
CA LEU A 436 22.65 30.42 -139.57
C LEU A 436 21.74 31.46 -138.89
N LYS A 437 20.41 31.25 -138.91
CA LYS A 437 19.41 32.13 -138.28
C LYS A 437 18.22 31.44 -137.59
N MET A 438 18.14 30.11 -137.51
CA MET A 438 16.94 29.42 -137.00
C MET A 438 17.14 28.40 -135.87
N GLU A 439 18.36 28.08 -135.45
CA GLU A 439 18.62 27.00 -134.46
C GLU A 439 18.85 27.49 -133.01
N ASN A 440 19.05 28.80 -132.80
CA ASN A 440 19.44 29.35 -131.49
C ASN A 440 18.25 29.73 -130.57
N SER A 441 17.03 29.40 -130.96
CA SER A 441 15.79 29.61 -130.18
C SER A 441 15.45 28.41 -129.29
N ASP A 442 15.51 27.22 -129.88
CA ASP A 442 14.73 26.09 -129.36
C ASP A 442 15.48 25.34 -128.26
N LEU A 443 16.81 25.29 -128.35
CA LEU A 443 17.67 24.64 -127.35
C LEU A 443 17.60 25.35 -125.97
N ILE A 444 17.48 26.68 -125.95
CA ILE A 444 17.33 27.46 -124.72
C ILE A 444 15.96 27.19 -124.10
N ASN A 445 14.89 27.28 -124.89
CA ASN A 445 13.52 27.04 -124.42
C ASN A 445 13.33 25.59 -123.94
N GLN A 446 13.93 24.60 -124.59
CA GLN A 446 13.85 23.19 -124.19
C GLN A 446 14.63 22.92 -122.89
N THR A 447 15.82 23.50 -122.73
CA THR A 447 16.62 23.35 -121.51
C THR A 447 15.93 23.98 -120.30
N LEU A 448 15.43 25.22 -120.45
CA LEU A 448 14.77 25.94 -119.36
C LEU A 448 13.47 25.27 -118.91
N ASN A 449 12.64 24.77 -119.85
CA ASN A 449 11.42 24.02 -119.51
C ASN A 449 11.70 22.72 -118.76
N ASN A 450 12.80 22.03 -119.07
CA ASN A 450 13.18 20.79 -118.39
C ASN A 450 13.66 21.06 -116.95
N GLU A 451 14.45 22.12 -116.72
CA GLU A 451 14.83 22.57 -115.37
C GLU A 451 13.61 23.02 -114.56
N VAL A 452 12.71 23.81 -115.15
CA VAL A 452 11.47 24.27 -114.48
C VAL A 452 10.58 23.08 -114.10
N LYS A 453 10.37 22.10 -114.99
CA LYS A 453 9.64 20.87 -114.66
C LYS A 453 10.27 20.10 -113.49
N LYS A 454 11.60 19.93 -113.50
CA LYS A 454 12.35 19.25 -112.44
C LYS A 454 12.27 19.99 -111.10
N CYS A 455 12.28 21.32 -111.13
CA CYS A 455 12.12 22.16 -109.95
C CYS A 455 10.69 22.06 -109.38
N LEU A 456 9.67 22.11 -110.24
CA LEU A 456 8.27 21.91 -109.85
C LEU A 456 8.02 20.52 -109.26
N SER A 457 8.56 19.45 -109.84
CA SER A 457 8.41 18.10 -109.25
C SER A 457 9.11 17.96 -107.90
N ASN A 458 10.28 18.59 -107.72
CA ASN A 458 10.94 18.62 -106.41
C ASN A 458 10.15 19.41 -105.38
N PHE A 459 9.56 20.54 -105.77
CA PHE A 459 8.69 21.35 -104.91
C PHE A 459 7.42 20.58 -104.52
N GLU A 460 6.81 19.84 -105.44
CA GLU A 460 5.62 19.03 -105.18
C GLU A 460 5.91 17.86 -104.21
N VAL A 461 7.08 17.21 -104.35
CA VAL A 461 7.53 16.18 -103.40
C VAL A 461 7.81 16.78 -102.02
N LYS A 462 8.54 17.90 -101.93
CA LYS A 462 8.83 18.57 -100.65
C LYS A 462 7.56 19.13 -99.99
N SER A 463 6.58 19.58 -100.76
CA SER A 463 5.28 19.97 -100.23
C SER A 463 4.54 18.79 -99.59
N LYS A 464 4.58 17.60 -100.20
CA LYS A 464 3.96 16.39 -99.65
C LYS A 464 4.66 15.91 -98.36
N GLU A 465 5.99 15.95 -98.32
CA GLU A 465 6.74 15.70 -97.07
C GLU A 465 6.34 16.69 -95.96
N CYS A 466 6.23 17.99 -96.26
CA CYS A 466 5.79 18.99 -95.28
C CYS A 466 4.39 18.69 -94.73
N TYR A 467 3.42 18.29 -95.58
CA TYR A 467 2.09 17.90 -95.09
C TYR A 467 2.14 16.68 -94.15
N GLN A 468 2.91 15.64 -94.51
CA GLN A 468 3.07 14.46 -93.65
C GLN A 468 3.75 14.78 -92.32
N LEU A 469 4.73 15.70 -92.31
CA LEU A 469 5.36 16.17 -91.07
C LEU A 469 4.39 16.99 -90.20
N THR A 470 3.53 17.82 -90.79
CA THR A 470 2.48 18.54 -90.05
C THR A 470 1.49 17.57 -89.40
N GLU A 471 1.00 16.57 -90.15
CA GLU A 471 0.08 15.54 -89.65
C GLU A 471 0.69 14.71 -88.51
N GLN A 472 1.99 14.38 -88.59
CA GLN A 472 2.73 13.75 -87.49
C GLN A 472 2.88 14.67 -86.26
N ILE A 473 3.10 15.97 -86.45
CA ILE A 473 3.18 16.96 -85.36
C ILE A 473 1.82 17.13 -84.66
N GLU A 474 0.72 17.17 -85.41
CA GLU A 474 -0.63 17.25 -84.83
C GLU A 474 -0.97 15.99 -84.02
N SER A 475 -0.63 14.80 -84.52
CA SER A 475 -0.76 13.53 -83.80
C SER A 475 0.07 13.48 -82.51
N LEU A 476 1.34 13.91 -82.58
CA LEU A 476 2.22 14.00 -81.40
C LEU A 476 1.69 15.00 -80.37
N ASN A 477 1.20 16.17 -80.79
CA ASN A 477 0.62 17.18 -79.90
C ASN A 477 -0.63 16.65 -79.19
N ALA A 478 -1.54 15.97 -79.90
CA ALA A 478 -2.71 15.34 -79.28
C ALA A 478 -2.31 14.27 -78.25
N THR A 479 -1.26 13.49 -78.54
CA THR A 479 -0.70 12.50 -77.60
C THR A 479 -0.10 13.17 -76.36
N ILE A 480 0.61 14.29 -76.54
CA ILE A 480 1.16 15.09 -75.43
C ILE A 480 0.05 15.65 -74.54
N THR A 481 -1.05 16.17 -75.11
CA THR A 481 -2.20 16.65 -74.32
C THR A 481 -2.81 15.55 -73.45
N GLN A 482 -3.02 14.35 -74.00
CA GLN A 482 -3.53 13.21 -73.23
C GLN A 482 -2.58 12.75 -72.11
N LEU A 483 -1.26 12.88 -72.31
CA LEU A 483 -0.27 12.58 -71.28
C LEU A 483 -0.29 13.65 -70.17
N ILE A 484 -0.48 14.93 -70.50
CA ILE A 484 -0.62 16.01 -69.51
C ILE A 484 -1.86 15.80 -68.64
N GLU A 485 -3.02 15.51 -69.22
CA GLU A 485 -4.25 15.22 -68.44
C GLU A 485 -4.05 14.02 -67.49
N LYS A 486 -3.42 12.94 -67.97
CA LYS A 486 -3.11 11.77 -67.12
C LYS A 486 -2.15 12.10 -65.98
N VAL A 487 -1.13 12.92 -66.23
CA VAL A 487 -0.22 13.38 -65.16
C VAL A 487 -1.01 14.17 -64.11
N GLN A 488 -1.91 15.07 -64.50
CA GLN A 488 -2.71 15.86 -63.56
C GLN A 488 -3.72 15.02 -62.75
N ASP A 489 -4.35 14.00 -63.34
CA ASP A 489 -5.16 13.02 -62.59
C ASP A 489 -4.29 12.24 -61.57
N THR A 490 -3.09 11.79 -61.95
CA THR A 490 -2.19 11.11 -60.99
C THR A 490 -1.67 12.04 -59.89
N GLU A 491 -1.42 13.32 -60.18
CA GLU A 491 -0.93 14.31 -59.20
C GLU A 491 -2.01 14.70 -58.18
N THR A 492 -3.26 14.86 -58.63
CA THR A 492 -4.41 15.12 -57.74
C THR A 492 -4.77 13.91 -56.89
N ARG A 493 -4.70 12.68 -57.45
CA ARG A 493 -4.82 11.46 -56.66
C ARG A 493 -3.71 11.36 -55.60
N LEU A 494 -2.45 11.59 -55.98
CA LEU A 494 -1.31 11.49 -55.07
C LEU A 494 -1.40 12.50 -53.91
N THR A 495 -1.81 13.75 -54.19
CA THR A 495 -2.06 14.74 -53.12
C THR A 495 -3.22 14.32 -52.21
N SER A 496 -4.34 13.82 -52.74
CA SER A 496 -5.43 13.32 -51.89
C SER A 496 -5.00 12.16 -50.97
N SER A 497 -4.12 11.27 -51.44
CA SER A 497 -3.55 10.17 -50.66
C SER A 497 -2.53 10.64 -49.62
N LEU A 498 -1.78 11.71 -49.90
CA LEU A 498 -0.84 12.31 -48.95
C LEU A 498 -1.58 13.04 -47.81
N GLU A 499 -2.70 13.68 -48.12
CA GLU A 499 -3.58 14.30 -47.12
C GLU A 499 -4.24 13.26 -46.21
N SER A 500 -4.66 12.09 -46.72
CA SER A 500 -5.17 11.00 -45.88
C SER A 500 -4.08 10.34 -45.03
N GLU A 501 -2.86 10.19 -45.55
CA GLU A 501 -1.70 9.70 -44.78
C GLU A 501 -1.35 10.62 -43.60
N LYS A 502 -1.38 11.95 -43.81
CA LYS A 502 -1.21 12.95 -42.73
C LYS A 502 -2.29 12.79 -41.66
N ALA A 503 -3.56 12.68 -42.05
CA ALA A 503 -4.68 12.53 -41.12
C ALA A 503 -4.58 11.22 -40.29
N LEU A 504 -4.15 10.12 -40.91
CA LEU A 504 -3.88 8.85 -40.21
C LEU A 504 -2.72 8.98 -39.22
N LYS A 505 -1.64 9.68 -39.58
CA LYS A 505 -0.52 9.97 -38.67
C LYS A 505 -0.92 10.84 -37.47
N THR A 506 -1.81 11.82 -37.66
CA THR A 506 -2.36 12.59 -36.53
C THR A 506 -3.16 11.70 -35.57
N LYS A 507 -4.03 10.83 -36.09
CA LYS A 507 -4.78 9.87 -35.27
C LYS A 507 -3.89 8.86 -34.55
N LEU A 508 -2.79 8.43 -35.17
CA LEU A 508 -1.82 7.53 -34.52
C LEU A 508 -1.22 8.17 -33.27
N ILE A 509 -0.77 9.43 -33.37
CA ILE A 509 -0.21 10.20 -32.24
C ILE A 509 -1.24 10.41 -31.12
N GLU A 510 -2.52 10.62 -31.47
CA GLU A 510 -3.63 10.74 -30.51
C GLU A 510 -3.85 9.42 -29.75
N ILE A 511 -3.85 8.27 -30.46
CA ILE A 511 -3.96 6.94 -29.86
C ILE A 511 -2.73 6.60 -28.99
N GLU A 512 -1.52 6.93 -29.46
CA GLU A 512 -0.28 6.77 -28.67
C GLU A 512 -0.34 7.59 -27.36
N GLY A 513 -0.86 8.82 -27.41
CA GLY A 513 -1.09 9.65 -26.23
C GLY A 513 -2.08 9.03 -25.24
N ILE A 514 -3.19 8.46 -25.73
CA ILE A 514 -4.18 7.75 -24.91
C ILE A 514 -3.58 6.48 -24.29
N LEU A 515 -2.77 5.72 -25.02
CA LEU A 515 -2.10 4.53 -24.50
C LEU A 515 -1.07 4.86 -23.40
N ILE A 516 -0.38 6.00 -23.51
CA ILE A 516 0.54 6.48 -22.47
C ILE A 516 -0.23 6.86 -21.19
N THR A 517 -1.36 7.57 -21.28
CA THR A 517 -2.16 7.92 -20.09
C THR A 517 -2.85 6.70 -19.48
N GLN A 518 -3.32 5.75 -20.30
CA GLN A 518 -3.85 4.48 -19.80
C GLN A 518 -2.77 3.67 -19.06
N ARG A 519 -1.54 3.61 -19.59
CA ARG A 519 -0.42 2.93 -18.92
C ARG A 519 -0.10 3.54 -17.54
N SER A 520 -0.02 4.86 -17.41
CA SER A 520 0.27 5.48 -16.11
C SER A 520 -0.90 5.37 -15.12
N THR A 521 -2.16 5.33 -15.59
CA THR A 521 -3.28 4.95 -14.72
C THR A 521 -3.21 3.48 -14.27
N LEU A 522 -2.74 2.57 -15.12
CA LEU A 522 -2.56 1.16 -14.73
C LEU A 522 -1.45 1.01 -13.67
N GLU A 523 -0.31 1.65 -13.88
CA GLU A 523 0.83 1.67 -12.95
C GLU A 523 0.43 2.23 -11.57
N THR A 524 -0.27 3.37 -11.53
CA THR A 524 -0.79 3.90 -10.25
C THR A 524 -1.89 3.02 -9.62
N HIS A 525 -2.61 2.21 -10.40
CA HIS A 525 -3.52 1.22 -9.85
C HIS A 525 -2.77 0.02 -9.25
N GLU A 526 -1.72 -0.48 -9.91
CA GLU A 526 -0.85 -1.54 -9.39
C GLU A 526 -0.18 -1.13 -8.06
N ASP A 527 0.32 0.11 -7.94
CA ASP A 527 0.80 0.70 -6.68
C ASP A 527 -0.27 0.67 -5.58
N THR A 528 -1.51 1.08 -5.88
CA THR A 528 -2.60 1.07 -4.88
C THR A 528 -3.04 -0.33 -4.49
N VAL A 529 -2.93 -1.32 -5.39
CA VAL A 529 -3.18 -2.73 -5.06
C VAL A 529 -2.11 -3.24 -4.11
N ALA A 530 -0.83 -3.00 -4.39
CA ALA A 530 0.28 -3.39 -3.51
C ALA A 530 0.17 -2.75 -2.11
N GLU A 531 -0.25 -1.48 -2.02
CA GLU A 531 -0.49 -0.81 -0.72
C GLU A 531 -1.66 -1.45 0.05
N LEU A 532 -2.75 -1.85 -0.64
CA LEU A 532 -3.90 -2.52 -0.04
C LEU A 532 -3.58 -3.96 0.39
N GLU A 533 -2.79 -4.70 -0.38
CA GLU A 533 -2.31 -6.03 -0.01
C GLU A 533 -1.41 -5.99 1.23
N ALA A 534 -0.50 -5.02 1.30
CA ALA A 534 0.34 -4.81 2.49
C ALA A 534 -0.49 -4.45 3.75
N LYS A 535 -1.51 -3.58 3.60
CA LYS A 535 -2.45 -3.24 4.68
C LYS A 535 -3.27 -4.46 5.12
N LEU A 536 -3.76 -5.27 4.18
CA LEU A 536 -4.49 -6.50 4.47
C LEU A 536 -3.61 -7.53 5.21
N ALA A 537 -2.36 -7.70 4.79
CA ALA A 537 -1.41 -8.57 5.47
C ALA A 537 -1.12 -8.13 6.92
N SER A 538 -0.94 -6.82 7.15
CA SER A 538 -0.77 -6.25 8.50
C SER A 538 -2.01 -6.51 9.37
N ALA A 539 -3.21 -6.21 8.85
CA ALA A 539 -4.46 -6.42 9.57
C ALA A 539 -4.72 -7.91 9.88
N LEU A 540 -4.34 -8.83 8.99
CA LEU A 540 -4.44 -10.27 9.25
C LEU A 540 -3.47 -10.73 10.35
N ALA A 541 -2.24 -10.18 10.40
CA ALA A 541 -1.28 -10.46 11.46
C ALA A 541 -1.78 -9.94 12.83
N GLU A 542 -2.30 -8.71 12.88
CA GLU A 542 -2.91 -8.14 14.09
C GLU A 542 -4.09 -9.00 14.58
N ASN A 543 -5.02 -9.36 13.69
CA ASN A 543 -6.15 -10.23 14.02
C ASN A 543 -5.69 -11.61 14.54
N GLN A 544 -4.65 -12.21 13.96
CA GLN A 544 -4.10 -13.47 14.49
C GLN A 544 -3.58 -13.30 15.92
N THR A 545 -2.80 -12.24 16.20
CA THR A 545 -2.29 -12.02 17.57
C THR A 545 -3.39 -11.73 18.59
N LEU A 546 -4.50 -11.10 18.18
CA LEU A 546 -5.68 -10.92 19.02
C LEU A 546 -6.41 -12.24 19.29
N VAL A 547 -6.52 -13.13 18.28
CA VAL A 547 -7.07 -14.48 18.46
C VAL A 547 -6.20 -15.30 19.41
N ASP A 548 -4.88 -15.25 19.28
CA ASP A 548 -3.95 -15.96 20.16
C ASP A 548 -4.08 -15.47 21.62
N GLN A 549 -4.23 -14.16 21.85
CA GLN A 549 -4.49 -13.58 23.17
C GLN A 549 -5.84 -14.00 23.76
N ILE A 550 -6.89 -14.10 22.94
CA ILE A 550 -8.21 -14.59 23.38
C ILE A 550 -8.11 -16.07 23.80
N ILE A 551 -7.36 -16.88 23.06
CA ILE A 551 -7.12 -18.30 23.39
C ILE A 551 -6.32 -18.42 24.70
N GLU A 552 -5.26 -17.62 24.91
CA GLU A 552 -4.54 -17.61 26.19
C GLU A 552 -5.46 -17.20 27.36
N GLY A 553 -6.28 -16.16 27.16
CA GLY A 553 -7.27 -15.70 28.13
C GLY A 553 -8.30 -16.76 28.51
N GLN A 554 -8.82 -17.50 27.52
CA GLN A 554 -9.75 -18.62 27.73
C GLN A 554 -9.11 -19.76 28.53
N ASN A 555 -7.93 -20.23 28.12
CA ASN A 555 -7.18 -21.27 28.85
C ASN A 555 -6.93 -20.87 30.32
N LYS A 556 -6.62 -19.58 30.57
CA LYS A 556 -6.42 -19.04 31.91
C LYS A 556 -7.71 -18.94 32.72
N SER A 557 -8.83 -18.66 32.07
CA SER A 557 -10.16 -18.67 32.70
C SER A 557 -10.56 -20.09 33.14
N GLU A 558 -10.37 -21.10 32.28
CA GLU A 558 -10.65 -22.51 32.62
C GLU A 558 -9.77 -23.01 33.78
N GLN A 559 -8.50 -22.62 33.82
CA GLN A 559 -7.60 -22.91 34.95
C GLN A 559 -8.09 -22.27 36.26
N LEU A 560 -8.52 -21.01 36.22
CA LEU A 560 -9.07 -20.31 37.39
C LEU A 560 -10.39 -20.93 37.87
N GLU A 561 -11.27 -21.34 36.95
CA GLU A 561 -12.53 -22.01 37.29
C GLU A 561 -12.31 -23.38 37.93
N SER A 562 -11.33 -24.16 37.44
CA SER A 562 -10.91 -25.44 38.03
C SER A 562 -10.33 -25.27 39.45
N VAL A 563 -9.52 -24.23 39.68
CA VAL A 563 -9.00 -23.88 41.01
C VAL A 563 -10.12 -23.40 41.94
N LEU A 564 -11.06 -22.59 41.44
CA LEU A 564 -12.24 -22.15 42.20
C LEU A 564 -13.12 -23.33 42.61
N GLN A 565 -13.37 -24.27 41.70
CA GLN A 565 -14.14 -25.48 41.98
C GLN A 565 -13.46 -26.35 43.05
N THR A 566 -12.13 -26.51 42.96
CA THR A 566 -11.33 -27.29 43.91
C THR A 566 -11.35 -26.66 45.30
N THR A 567 -11.03 -25.37 45.40
CA THR A 567 -11.02 -24.64 46.68
C THR A 567 -12.42 -24.54 47.31
N HIS A 568 -13.48 -24.47 46.50
CA HIS A 568 -14.86 -24.56 46.99
C HIS A 568 -15.15 -25.94 47.62
N GLN A 569 -14.73 -27.05 47.00
CA GLN A 569 -14.88 -28.39 47.57
C GLN A 569 -14.10 -28.56 48.90
N GLU A 570 -12.89 -27.99 49.00
CA GLU A 570 -12.11 -27.98 50.25
C GLU A 570 -12.82 -27.18 51.34
N MET A 571 -13.31 -25.98 51.03
CA MET A 571 -14.09 -25.14 51.95
C MET A 571 -15.34 -25.88 52.46
N ASP A 572 -16.05 -26.55 51.57
CA ASP A 572 -17.24 -27.36 51.90
C ASP A 572 -16.88 -28.53 52.84
N GLY A 573 -15.71 -29.14 52.64
CA GLY A 573 -15.12 -30.13 53.54
C GLY A 573 -14.81 -29.56 54.94
N PHE A 574 -14.12 -28.41 55.00
CA PHE A 574 -13.82 -27.74 56.27
C PHE A 574 -15.09 -27.31 57.01
N GLN A 575 -16.12 -26.80 56.31
CA GLN A 575 -17.38 -26.40 56.91
C GLN A 575 -18.10 -27.59 57.57
N ARG A 576 -18.10 -28.76 56.93
CA ARG A 576 -18.64 -30.00 57.52
C ARG A 576 -17.87 -30.42 58.78
N ILE A 577 -16.54 -30.37 58.75
CA ILE A 577 -15.67 -30.68 59.91
C ILE A 577 -15.96 -29.72 61.07
N VAL A 578 -16.08 -28.41 60.81
CA VAL A 578 -16.39 -27.40 61.84
C VAL A 578 -17.77 -27.63 62.46
N LEU A 579 -18.78 -27.99 61.67
CA LEU A 579 -20.12 -28.31 62.17
C LEU A 579 -20.13 -29.55 63.08
N ASP A 580 -19.41 -30.61 62.71
CA ASP A 580 -19.33 -31.83 63.53
C ASP A 580 -18.46 -31.66 64.78
N LEU A 581 -17.39 -30.85 64.72
CA LEU A 581 -16.65 -30.44 65.92
C LEU A 581 -17.51 -29.59 66.85
N GLY A 582 -18.35 -28.69 66.31
CA GLY A 582 -19.33 -27.92 67.08
C GLY A 582 -20.33 -28.81 67.81
N ARG A 583 -20.91 -29.80 67.12
CA ARG A 583 -21.80 -30.82 67.70
C ARG A 583 -21.12 -31.63 68.79
N GLN A 584 -19.87 -32.06 68.58
CA GLN A 584 -19.09 -32.80 69.59
C GLN A 584 -18.79 -31.95 70.83
N ASN A 585 -18.38 -30.68 70.65
CA ASN A 585 -18.13 -29.76 71.74
C ASN A 585 -19.42 -29.50 72.56
N GLN A 586 -20.55 -29.24 71.90
CA GLN A 586 -21.85 -29.10 72.57
C GLN A 586 -22.24 -30.37 73.35
N ALA A 587 -22.03 -31.56 72.78
CA ALA A 587 -22.30 -32.83 73.47
C ALA A 587 -21.39 -33.03 74.69
N LEU A 588 -20.12 -32.61 74.63
CA LEU A 588 -19.18 -32.63 75.75
C LEU A 588 -19.54 -31.61 76.84
N GLN A 589 -20.00 -30.41 76.47
CA GLN A 589 -20.50 -29.41 77.41
C GLN A 589 -21.73 -29.92 78.17
N ILE A 590 -22.73 -30.45 77.45
CA ILE A 590 -23.94 -31.07 78.06
C ILE A 590 -23.56 -32.26 78.96
N GLN A 591 -22.53 -33.04 78.61
CA GLN A 591 -22.00 -34.07 79.52
C GLN A 591 -21.36 -33.45 80.76
N LEU A 592 -20.49 -32.45 80.60
CA LEU A 592 -19.81 -31.77 81.71
C LEU A 592 -20.81 -31.15 82.70
N GLU A 593 -21.86 -30.49 82.22
CA GLU A 593 -22.98 -29.99 83.04
C GLU A 593 -23.69 -31.12 83.81
N ARG A 594 -23.90 -32.28 83.17
CA ARG A 594 -24.47 -33.49 83.83
C ARG A 594 -23.49 -34.15 84.81
N TRP A 595 -22.20 -33.81 84.77
CA TRP A 595 -21.19 -34.24 85.73
C TRP A 595 -21.08 -33.28 86.92
N THR A 596 -21.01 -31.97 86.67
CA THR A 596 -20.89 -30.94 87.71
C THR A 596 -22.16 -30.82 88.57
N ASN A 597 -23.34 -30.99 87.97
CA ASN A 597 -24.62 -30.98 88.70
C ASN A 597 -24.96 -32.30 89.44
N ARG A 598 -23.99 -33.21 89.66
CA ARG A 598 -24.18 -34.45 90.45
C ARG A 598 -24.15 -34.16 91.96
N GLN A 599 -25.23 -33.60 92.48
CA GLN A 599 -25.39 -33.33 93.92
C GLN A 599 -26.03 -34.50 94.69
N TRP A 600 -25.76 -34.58 96.00
CA TRP A 600 -26.37 -35.57 96.90
C TRP A 600 -27.81 -35.17 97.23
N VAL A 601 -28.77 -36.01 96.85
CA VAL A 601 -30.20 -35.76 97.04
C VAL A 601 -30.60 -36.11 98.48
N SER A 602 -31.25 -35.18 99.19
CA SER A 602 -31.76 -35.45 100.55
C SER A 602 -32.86 -36.52 100.50
N ASP A 603 -32.91 -37.41 101.50
CA ASP A 603 -33.92 -38.47 101.52
C ASP A 603 -35.35 -37.91 101.49
N ASP A 604 -35.61 -36.78 102.16
CA ASP A 604 -36.93 -36.16 102.23
C ASP A 604 -37.46 -35.71 100.85
N SER A 605 -36.56 -35.25 99.96
CA SER A 605 -36.92 -34.85 98.59
C SER A 605 -37.17 -36.03 97.64
N ALA A 606 -36.68 -37.22 97.99
CA ALA A 606 -36.80 -38.42 97.15
C ALA A 606 -38.06 -39.23 97.46
N VAL A 607 -39.16 -38.96 96.75
CA VAL A 607 -40.43 -39.71 96.89
C VAL A 607 -40.40 -41.05 96.15
N THR A 608 -39.75 -41.10 94.98
CA THR A 608 -39.68 -42.29 94.10
C THR A 608 -38.24 -42.65 93.72
N CYS A 609 -38.02 -43.92 93.38
CA CYS A 609 -36.73 -44.42 92.88
C CYS A 609 -36.40 -43.81 91.51
N THR A 610 -35.31 -43.03 91.42
CA THR A 610 -34.92 -42.25 90.23
C THR A 610 -34.77 -43.06 88.92
N SER A 611 -34.62 -44.38 88.98
CA SER A 611 -34.49 -45.24 87.78
C SER A 611 -35.79 -45.94 87.36
N CYS A 612 -36.69 -46.28 88.28
CA CYS A 612 -37.85 -47.13 87.98
C CYS A 612 -39.17 -46.57 88.52
N ASN A 613 -39.14 -45.34 89.03
CA ASN A 613 -40.26 -44.52 89.50
C ASN A 613 -41.18 -45.14 90.56
N LYS A 614 -40.83 -46.32 91.11
CA LYS A 614 -41.52 -46.93 92.25
C LYS A 614 -41.38 -46.03 93.48
N GLU A 615 -42.50 -45.77 94.16
CA GLU A 615 -42.54 -45.05 95.42
C GLU A 615 -41.74 -45.78 96.51
N PHE A 616 -41.12 -45.00 97.39
CA PHE A 616 -40.45 -45.52 98.57
C PHE A 616 -41.46 -45.77 99.70
N THR A 617 -41.33 -46.91 100.36
CA THR A 617 -42.23 -47.38 101.41
C THR A 617 -41.43 -48.05 102.53
N ILE A 618 -42.09 -48.48 103.61
CA ILE A 618 -41.40 -49.18 104.72
C ILE A 618 -40.66 -50.44 104.24
N SER A 619 -41.19 -51.11 103.21
CA SER A 619 -40.56 -52.27 102.55
C SER A 619 -39.62 -51.89 101.40
N ILE A 620 -39.88 -50.79 100.66
CA ILE A 620 -39.02 -50.30 99.58
C ILE A 620 -38.16 -49.13 100.10
N ARG A 621 -36.98 -49.46 100.63
CA ARG A 621 -36.06 -48.47 101.24
C ARG A 621 -35.24 -47.68 100.22
N LYS A 622 -34.85 -46.47 100.62
CA LYS A 622 -34.01 -45.50 99.89
C LYS A 622 -32.52 -45.85 99.95
N HIS A 623 -31.81 -45.75 98.82
CA HIS A 623 -30.36 -45.94 98.72
C HIS A 623 -29.72 -44.98 97.71
N HIS A 624 -28.75 -44.17 98.13
CA HIS A 624 -28.01 -43.28 97.24
C HIS A 624 -26.97 -44.01 96.38
N CYS A 625 -26.83 -43.58 95.13
CA CYS A 625 -25.66 -43.90 94.30
C CYS A 625 -24.47 -43.03 94.74
N ARG A 626 -23.36 -43.66 95.16
CA ARG A 626 -22.14 -42.94 95.60
C ARG A 626 -21.37 -42.25 94.46
N HIS A 627 -21.84 -42.36 93.22
CA HIS A 627 -21.23 -41.72 92.04
C HIS A 627 -22.08 -40.60 91.41
N CYS A 628 -23.38 -40.52 91.70
CA CYS A 628 -24.25 -39.46 91.16
C CYS A 628 -25.23 -38.84 92.17
N GLY A 629 -25.17 -39.23 93.45
CA GLY A 629 -25.93 -38.61 94.55
C GLY A 629 -27.44 -38.86 94.58
N LYS A 630 -28.04 -39.36 93.49
CA LYS A 630 -29.48 -39.64 93.38
C LYS A 630 -29.91 -40.92 94.14
N VAL A 631 -31.21 -41.06 94.40
CA VAL A 631 -31.78 -42.08 95.30
C VAL A 631 -32.52 -43.18 94.53
N PHE A 632 -32.22 -44.43 94.86
CA PHE A 632 -32.71 -45.62 94.17
C PHE A 632 -33.22 -46.67 95.17
N CYS A 633 -34.03 -47.63 94.69
CA CYS A 633 -34.35 -48.85 95.43
C CYS A 633 -33.22 -49.88 95.31
N ASN A 634 -33.25 -50.94 96.12
CA ASN A 634 -32.19 -51.97 96.14
C ASN A 634 -31.99 -52.70 94.80
N ALA A 635 -33.03 -52.87 93.97
CA ALA A 635 -32.89 -53.50 92.66
C ALA A 635 -32.00 -52.64 91.73
N CYS A 636 -32.38 -51.38 91.52
CA CYS A 636 -31.72 -50.40 90.65
C CYS A 636 -30.37 -49.85 91.19
N SER A 637 -29.89 -50.40 92.32
CA SER A 637 -28.63 -50.02 92.96
C SER A 637 -27.93 -51.19 93.65
N SER A 638 -28.18 -52.42 93.17
CA SER A 638 -27.70 -53.65 93.79
C SER A 638 -26.17 -53.84 93.70
N LYS A 639 -25.54 -53.22 92.70
CA LYS A 639 -24.12 -53.39 92.35
C LYS A 639 -23.19 -52.46 93.13
N LYS A 640 -21.91 -52.84 93.19
CA LYS A 640 -20.82 -52.02 93.75
C LYS A 640 -19.63 -51.95 92.80
N THR A 641 -18.99 -50.80 92.68
CA THR A 641 -17.74 -50.62 91.93
C THR A 641 -16.92 -49.47 92.53
N ALA A 642 -15.62 -49.38 92.21
CA ALA A 642 -14.78 -48.26 92.61
C ALA A 642 -15.28 -46.97 91.97
N THR A 643 -15.18 -45.83 92.67
CA THR A 643 -15.63 -44.52 92.17
C THR A 643 -14.49 -43.51 92.18
N THR A 644 -14.69 -42.37 91.52
CA THR A 644 -13.75 -41.24 91.55
C THR A 644 -13.41 -40.74 92.96
N ALA A 645 -14.27 -40.98 93.95
CA ALA A 645 -14.07 -40.59 95.34
C ALA A 645 -13.48 -41.70 96.25
N SER A 646 -13.50 -42.98 95.84
CA SER A 646 -12.88 -44.08 96.59
C SER A 646 -12.57 -45.29 95.73
N LYS A 647 -11.39 -45.86 95.94
CA LYS A 647 -10.94 -47.12 95.31
C LYS A 647 -11.71 -48.35 95.84
N ASP A 648 -12.33 -48.26 97.02
CA ASP A 648 -13.11 -49.35 97.60
C ASP A 648 -14.51 -49.44 96.95
N PRO A 649 -15.01 -50.62 96.55
CA PRO A 649 -16.28 -50.75 95.84
C PRO A 649 -17.51 -50.17 96.58
N GLN A 650 -17.99 -49.02 96.11
CA GLN A 650 -19.16 -48.32 96.64
C GLN A 650 -20.44 -48.69 95.91
N ARG A 651 -21.59 -48.59 96.60
CA ARG A 651 -22.91 -48.83 95.99
C ARG A 651 -23.19 -47.76 94.92
N VAL A 652 -23.51 -48.22 93.72
CA VAL A 652 -23.89 -47.36 92.57
C VAL A 652 -25.22 -47.82 91.99
N CYS A 653 -25.90 -46.95 91.26
CA CYS A 653 -27.02 -47.37 90.41
C CYS A 653 -26.52 -48.06 89.14
N ASP A 654 -27.38 -48.82 88.47
CA ASP A 654 -26.98 -49.61 87.29
C ASP A 654 -26.36 -48.77 86.17
N ALA A 655 -26.89 -47.58 85.90
CA ALA A 655 -26.33 -46.65 84.90
C ALA A 655 -24.89 -46.23 85.28
N CYS A 656 -24.67 -45.83 86.52
CA CYS A 656 -23.33 -45.46 87.01
C CYS A 656 -22.38 -46.66 87.15
N PHE A 657 -22.89 -47.89 87.28
CA PHE A 657 -22.07 -49.09 87.21
C PHE A 657 -21.50 -49.28 85.80
N THR A 658 -22.39 -49.33 84.78
CA THR A 658 -21.99 -49.42 83.36
C THR A 658 -21.07 -48.27 82.93
N GLU A 659 -21.35 -47.05 83.38
CA GLU A 659 -20.52 -45.85 83.19
C GLU A 659 -19.08 -46.03 83.73
N LEU A 660 -18.92 -46.60 84.93
CA LEU A 660 -17.62 -46.78 85.59
C LEU A 660 -16.86 -48.04 85.18
N THR A 661 -17.55 -49.10 84.75
CA THR A 661 -16.90 -50.37 84.34
C THR A 661 -16.71 -50.51 82.82
N GLY A 662 -17.17 -49.53 82.03
CA GLY A 662 -17.14 -49.58 80.56
C GLY A 662 -18.02 -50.68 79.95
N SER A 663 -18.88 -51.31 80.75
CA SER A 663 -19.69 -52.47 80.36
C SER A 663 -20.95 -52.02 79.62
N ARG A 664 -20.77 -51.73 78.32
CA ARG A 664 -21.87 -51.54 77.34
C ARG A 664 -22.69 -52.82 77.15
#